data_AF-A0A2Z6RCV0-F1
#
_entry.id   AF-A0A2Z6RCV0-F1
#
_cell.length_a   1.000
_cell.length_b   1.000
_cell.length_c   1.000
_cell.angle_alpha   90.00
_cell.angle_beta   90.00
_cell.angle_gamma   90.00
#
_symmetry.space_group_name_H-M   'P 1'
#
loop_
_entity.id
_entity.type
_entity.pdbx_description
1 polymer ?
#
loop_
_entity_poly.entity_id
_entity_poly.type
_entity_poly.pdbx_seq_one_letter_code
_entity_poly.pdbx_strand_id
1 'polypeptide(L)'
;MLLEENVKTKFGVFKSLDYDLNFDERKMKFKKYSHVICEDCNQEIEKSNNFICYNCYNKETDCNEQNRMNYGICKVCFRSNASFGCCDIKIFQVSDYKLNSVKRKIKYMDDNIFCEKCNSEIDEEYYCKNCYNEEADIIKRRYMKYGSNFGIFSRLDYNLNLEKRRKKYKNFDGVFCEKCNNEIDEYYCKNCYNEEADIIKKYYMKYGSNFKIFSTLDYNLNLKERREKYKDFNTILCEKCNNEIHKWNYCQKYKVHNIIKKGYYNEKCNEKCKNNIYQRYYYCQNCYDEETDIIKKGHMKYGSNFEIFSTLDYNLNLEKRKAKYKNFYIIFCEKCNNNINKRHYYCRHCYDKENDINKKGYMKYGSNFKIFNTLDYNLNLEERMAKYKNFAGIFCEKCNNEIDKWKYYCKGCYNEETDIIKKNYMKYGLNFKIFNTLDYNLNLEEKKAKYKNFYFIFCEKCNNDINTNYYYCENCYYEETDIIKKGYMKYGSNFKIFSTLDYNLNLEERKAKYKNFDGIFCEKCNNEIVGEYYCKNCYNKEADVIKQGYMKYGSNFEIFSTLDYNLNLEERMAKYMEYDYILCEKCNNEIDKQYYNCNKCYNNQIMTSKCKVCFIGNNGNCCLFYEFQQFLEDFYKWINENKFIDDYLVIKKQKGEISDYDLDEEDRRVKYKDFDYILCEKCDKKYHYNYCYNCYIKEINELIKLKSILQPKLQDYENFCSKICNKETKELRELKELQSILKYYKNVYFKLDGDLGIFKQIIKEFEKTKYQIENRKSHINNIRYNVINNCGHVLRSYCGCYDKETDIDEKKRMELGKCKECLKIHKGLNGCLSCNPKHFQRDFNKWTSKNEIIDKLIQENQLAVRRYGLLEWIPYDKFINIKYIAEGGFAKVYSAIWIGGRIRKWSQFSNSWKRDGSTTTVALKVLNNSENISEDFLNEIKFFNEVSGELCVIKCFGITQDPITCNYALVLQYMENGDLRKYLKRTVNLITWDQRLNKIYDICLALVNIHKHKLMHKDLHPGNIFIDSTFAYIGDFGFCMPANENTKNSNKKNIYGVLPYMAPEILRGKPHTLASDIYSLGVIINEIITVIPPFNNQPHDHFLALDICRGLRPNIRAETPDFLKELIKKCWNANPENRPSSKEIFYILSDRLNEYKNMALTLSYNLNESDELQSHPLATYMSRLLNFQKLPEPINFPNQQKFISSRYIKKKQSGHVSIFHSDECSDCIIMDID
;
A
#
# COMPACT_ATOMS: atom_id res chain seq x y z
N MET A 1 75.90 57.54 3.32
CA MET A 1 75.54 56.10 3.41
C MET A 1 74.09 55.95 3.02
N LEU A 2 73.78 54.93 2.20
CA LEU A 2 72.45 54.33 1.99
C LEU A 2 71.31 55.19 1.40
N LEU A 3 71.13 55.01 0.09
CA LEU A 3 69.83 54.85 -0.61
C LEU A 3 68.87 56.04 -0.71
N GLU A 4 69.18 56.96 -1.62
CA GLU A 4 68.16 57.62 -2.45
C GLU A 4 68.29 57.11 -3.89
N GLU A 5 67.24 56.50 -4.45
CA GLU A 5 66.97 56.60 -5.89
C GLU A 5 65.48 56.37 -6.21
N ASN A 6 64.93 57.25 -7.05
CA ASN A 6 63.50 57.34 -7.31
C ASN A 6 62.93 56.10 -8.03
N VAL A 7 61.93 55.44 -7.43
CA VAL A 7 61.12 54.42 -8.11
C VAL A 7 60.23 55.07 -9.17
N LYS A 8 60.77 55.26 -10.38
CA LYS A 8 59.96 55.62 -11.56
C LYS A 8 58.92 54.53 -11.79
N THR A 9 57.64 54.87 -11.63
CA THR A 9 56.51 54.02 -12.03
C THR A 9 56.59 53.75 -13.54
N LYS A 10 56.82 52.49 -13.90
CA LYS A 10 56.98 52.08 -15.31
C LYS A 10 55.64 51.62 -15.86
N PHE A 11 55.06 52.39 -16.77
CA PHE A 11 53.89 52.00 -17.53
C PHE A 11 54.29 51.14 -18.74
N GLY A 12 53.59 50.02 -18.93
CA GLY A 12 53.67 49.21 -20.14
C GLY A 12 52.50 49.53 -21.07
N VAL A 13 52.70 49.41 -22.37
CA VAL A 13 51.64 49.53 -23.38
C VAL A 13 51.42 48.15 -23.98
N PHE A 14 50.17 47.66 -23.91
CA PHE A 14 49.75 46.39 -24.46
C PHE A 14 49.14 46.62 -25.85
N LYS A 15 49.66 45.92 -26.85
CA LYS A 15 49.36 46.10 -28.26
C LYS A 15 48.44 45.00 -28.79
N SER A 16 47.74 45.25 -29.89
CA SER A 16 46.87 44.22 -30.50
C SER A 16 47.67 42.97 -30.95
N LEU A 17 48.94 43.14 -31.34
CA LEU A 17 49.87 42.03 -31.64
C LEU A 17 50.31 41.22 -30.40
N ASP A 18 50.16 41.76 -29.18
CA ASP A 18 50.47 41.00 -27.96
C ASP A 18 49.47 39.87 -27.70
N TYR A 19 48.32 39.90 -28.37
CA TYR A 19 47.37 38.78 -28.37
C TYR A 19 47.90 37.53 -29.08
N ASP A 20 48.91 37.63 -29.94
CA ASP A 20 49.45 36.45 -30.64
C ASP A 20 50.35 35.61 -29.73
N LEU A 21 50.89 36.21 -28.66
CA LEU A 21 51.64 35.54 -27.61
C LEU A 21 50.71 34.71 -26.72
N ASN A 22 51.20 33.59 -26.20
CA ASN A 22 50.46 32.82 -25.20
C ASN A 22 50.50 33.50 -23.81
N PHE A 23 49.68 33.03 -22.87
CA PHE A 23 49.53 33.65 -21.55
C PHE A 23 50.85 33.81 -20.78
N ASP A 24 51.70 32.78 -20.73
CA ASP A 24 52.97 32.84 -19.99
C ASP A 24 53.98 33.77 -20.66
N GLU A 25 53.99 33.83 -22.00
CA GLU A 25 54.79 34.79 -22.76
C GLU A 25 54.37 36.24 -22.47
N ARG A 26 53.06 36.55 -22.50
CA ARG A 26 52.53 37.88 -22.12
C ARG A 26 52.91 38.24 -20.69
N LYS A 27 52.74 37.30 -19.75
CA LYS A 27 53.05 37.46 -18.33
C LYS A 27 54.53 37.75 -18.11
N MET A 28 55.44 37.08 -18.83
CA MET A 28 56.88 37.40 -18.79
C MET A 28 57.18 38.76 -19.41
N LYS A 29 56.61 39.08 -20.57
CA LYS A 29 56.84 40.36 -21.29
C LYS A 29 56.48 41.57 -20.43
N PHE A 30 55.34 41.52 -19.74
CA PHE A 30 54.82 42.65 -18.96
C PHE A 30 55.17 42.63 -17.46
N LYS A 31 55.85 41.58 -16.96
CA LYS A 31 56.22 41.40 -15.53
C LYS A 31 56.90 42.61 -14.88
N LYS A 32 57.66 43.39 -15.65
CA LYS A 32 58.52 44.50 -15.19
C LYS A 32 57.85 45.88 -15.13
N TYR A 33 56.58 45.99 -15.55
CA TYR A 33 55.82 47.25 -15.54
C TYR A 33 54.87 47.28 -14.37
N SER A 34 54.69 48.45 -13.74
CA SER A 34 53.81 48.65 -12.58
C SER A 34 52.34 48.63 -12.98
N HIS A 35 52.01 49.29 -14.10
CA HIS A 35 50.69 49.40 -14.71
C HIS A 35 50.81 49.07 -16.20
N VAL A 36 49.76 48.53 -16.81
CA VAL A 36 49.77 48.15 -18.25
C VAL A 36 48.49 48.64 -18.91
N ILE A 37 48.61 49.48 -19.94
CA ILE A 37 47.47 50.15 -20.60
C ILE A 37 47.31 49.59 -22.02
N CYS A 38 46.08 49.26 -22.41
CA CYS A 38 45.74 48.84 -23.78
C CYS A 38 45.85 50.03 -24.75
N GLU A 39 46.64 49.91 -25.83
CA GLU A 39 46.80 51.02 -26.79
C GLU A 39 45.51 51.36 -27.53
N ASP A 40 44.67 50.36 -27.81
CA ASP A 40 43.47 50.50 -28.64
C ASP A 40 42.30 51.21 -27.93
N CYS A 41 42.29 51.25 -26.59
CA CYS A 41 41.20 51.87 -25.83
C CYS A 41 41.64 52.68 -24.60
N ASN A 42 42.95 52.83 -24.37
CA ASN A 42 43.56 53.56 -23.25
C ASN A 42 43.03 53.18 -21.84
N GLN A 43 42.57 51.94 -21.66
CA GLN A 43 42.18 51.41 -20.34
C GLN A 43 43.28 50.53 -19.76
N GLU A 44 43.40 50.50 -18.43
CA GLU A 44 44.36 49.63 -17.75
C GLU A 44 43.91 48.17 -17.79
N ILE A 45 44.85 47.26 -18.04
CA ILE A 45 44.64 45.81 -18.10
C ILE A 45 45.04 45.20 -16.76
N GLU A 46 44.07 44.57 -16.08
CA GLU A 46 44.31 43.86 -14.82
C GLU A 46 45.21 42.64 -15.02
N LYS A 47 46.30 42.57 -14.25
CA LYS A 47 47.33 41.53 -14.34
C LYS A 47 46.87 40.14 -13.90
N SER A 48 45.74 40.03 -13.20
CA SER A 48 45.16 38.78 -12.74
C SER A 48 44.39 38.04 -13.84
N ASN A 49 43.89 38.75 -14.86
CA ASN A 49 42.90 38.22 -15.80
C ASN A 49 43.54 37.96 -17.17
N ASN A 50 44.52 37.06 -17.19
CA ASN A 50 45.26 36.60 -18.37
C ASN A 50 45.93 37.68 -19.28
N PHE A 51 46.04 38.93 -18.80
CA PHE A 51 46.46 40.09 -19.61
C PHE A 51 45.60 40.24 -20.88
N ILE A 52 44.30 40.48 -20.69
CA ILE A 52 43.31 40.70 -21.76
C ILE A 52 42.57 42.01 -21.50
N CYS A 53 42.44 42.88 -22.51
CA CYS A 53 41.58 44.05 -22.42
C CYS A 53 40.12 43.67 -22.67
N TYR A 54 39.34 43.48 -21.61
CA TYR A 54 37.91 43.11 -21.73
C TYR A 54 37.07 44.11 -22.53
N ASN A 55 37.43 45.41 -22.55
CA ASN A 55 36.70 46.39 -23.36
C ASN A 55 36.92 46.24 -24.87
N CYS A 56 38.06 45.69 -25.30
CA CYS A 56 38.29 45.32 -26.70
C CYS A 56 37.68 43.94 -26.98
N TYR A 57 37.97 42.95 -26.11
CA TYR A 57 37.48 41.58 -26.24
C TYR A 57 35.94 41.48 -26.32
N ASN A 58 35.22 42.19 -25.44
CA ASN A 58 33.74 42.18 -25.43
C ASN A 58 33.10 42.95 -26.59
N LYS A 59 33.89 43.71 -27.36
CA LYS A 59 33.43 44.39 -28.59
C LYS A 59 33.77 43.61 -29.86
N GLU A 60 34.72 42.68 -29.79
CA GLU A 60 35.06 41.80 -30.89
C GLU A 60 33.92 40.80 -31.13
N THR A 61 33.57 40.57 -32.39
CA THR A 61 32.45 39.70 -32.79
C THR A 61 32.91 38.46 -33.58
N ASP A 62 34.15 38.42 -34.07
CA ASP A 62 34.73 37.18 -34.63
C ASP A 62 35.19 36.22 -33.51
N CYS A 63 34.60 35.03 -33.49
CA CYS A 63 34.93 33.97 -32.55
C CYS A 63 36.39 33.47 -32.67
N ASN A 64 36.98 33.47 -33.87
CA ASN A 64 38.39 33.11 -34.06
C ASN A 64 39.31 34.16 -33.43
N GLU A 65 38.92 35.43 -33.53
CA GLU A 65 39.68 36.56 -33.00
C GLU A 65 39.59 36.62 -31.47
N GLN A 66 38.39 36.40 -30.90
CA GLN A 66 38.24 36.18 -29.45
C GLN A 66 39.09 35.00 -28.95
N ASN A 67 39.12 33.87 -29.67
CA ASN A 67 39.96 32.73 -29.30
C ASN A 67 41.46 33.05 -29.36
N ARG A 68 41.91 33.82 -30.37
CA ARG A 68 43.28 34.34 -30.46
C ARG A 68 43.60 35.27 -29.29
N MET A 69 42.71 36.22 -28.96
CA MET A 69 42.85 37.10 -27.78
C MET A 69 42.96 36.32 -26.46
N ASN A 70 42.20 35.24 -26.28
CA ASN A 70 42.27 34.41 -25.08
C ASN A 70 43.53 33.52 -24.98
N TYR A 71 43.93 32.86 -26.08
CA TYR A 71 44.86 31.72 -26.02
C TYR A 71 46.16 31.88 -26.83
N GLY A 72 46.25 32.88 -27.71
CA GLY A 72 47.40 33.10 -28.60
C GLY A 72 47.45 32.17 -29.82
N ILE A 73 48.50 32.33 -30.62
CA ILE A 73 48.74 31.54 -31.84
C ILE A 73 49.81 30.47 -31.58
N CYS A 74 49.56 29.23 -32.01
CA CYS A 74 50.57 28.19 -31.97
C CYS A 74 51.62 28.42 -33.07
N LYS A 75 52.89 28.65 -32.69
CA LYS A 75 54.00 28.96 -33.61
C LYS A 75 54.43 27.81 -34.54
N VAL A 76 53.88 26.60 -34.36
CA VAL A 76 54.18 25.42 -35.19
C VAL A 76 53.18 25.26 -36.33
N CYS A 77 51.89 25.49 -36.09
CA CYS A 77 50.82 25.36 -37.09
C CYS A 77 50.19 26.69 -37.53
N PHE A 78 50.61 27.82 -36.93
CA PHE A 78 50.14 29.18 -37.19
C PHE A 78 48.62 29.37 -37.09
N ARG A 79 47.95 28.61 -36.22
CA ARG A 79 46.51 28.72 -35.93
C ARG A 79 46.26 29.09 -34.47
N SER A 80 45.07 29.64 -34.20
CA SER A 80 44.61 29.97 -32.85
C SER A 80 44.55 28.71 -31.99
N ASN A 81 45.12 28.78 -30.79
CA ASN A 81 45.48 27.61 -30.01
C ASN A 81 44.29 27.09 -29.19
N ALA A 82 43.34 26.41 -29.84
CA ALA A 82 42.33 25.61 -29.15
C ALA A 82 43.04 24.49 -28.35
N SER A 83 42.69 24.35 -27.07
CA SER A 83 43.41 23.49 -26.13
C SER A 83 43.53 22.03 -26.57
N PHE A 84 44.75 21.49 -26.42
CA PHE A 84 45.23 20.09 -26.63
C PHE A 84 45.76 19.70 -28.03
N GLY A 85 47.08 19.43 -28.10
CA GLY A 85 47.59 18.28 -28.88
C GLY A 85 48.20 18.48 -30.27
N CYS A 86 48.94 19.55 -30.56
CA CYS A 86 49.50 19.82 -31.90
C CYS A 86 50.73 18.95 -32.31
N CYS A 87 50.85 17.68 -31.90
CA CYS A 87 52.03 16.85 -32.16
C CYS A 87 51.79 15.46 -32.80
N ASP A 88 50.57 14.90 -32.75
CA ASP A 88 50.30 13.53 -33.22
C ASP A 88 49.26 13.49 -34.35
N ILE A 89 49.55 14.11 -35.50
CA ILE A 89 48.68 14.08 -36.68
C ILE A 89 49.28 13.18 -37.77
N LYS A 90 48.52 12.18 -38.21
CA LYS A 90 48.83 11.36 -39.41
C LYS A 90 47.92 11.71 -40.57
N ILE A 91 48.41 11.46 -41.79
CA ILE A 91 47.69 11.77 -43.03
C ILE A 91 47.14 10.47 -43.67
N PHE A 92 45.83 10.47 -43.96
CA PHE A 92 45.16 9.42 -44.73
C PHE A 92 45.35 9.68 -46.22
N GLN A 93 46.02 8.75 -46.91
CA GLN A 93 46.27 8.89 -48.34
C GLN A 93 45.12 8.33 -49.18
N VAL A 94 44.82 8.94 -50.32
CA VAL A 94 43.81 8.45 -51.28
C VAL A 94 44.20 7.08 -51.85
N SER A 95 45.50 6.76 -51.86
CA SER A 95 46.03 5.43 -52.19
C SER A 95 45.50 4.32 -51.26
N ASP A 96 45.20 4.64 -49.99
CA ASP A 96 44.77 3.66 -48.98
C ASP A 96 43.32 3.20 -49.14
N TYR A 97 42.50 3.83 -49.99
CA TYR A 97 41.19 3.29 -50.35
C TYR A 97 41.28 1.89 -51.01
N LYS A 98 42.47 1.50 -51.51
CA LYS A 98 42.74 0.14 -51.98
C LYS A 98 42.80 -0.92 -50.88
N LEU A 99 43.00 -0.52 -49.63
CA LEU A 99 42.91 -1.38 -48.46
C LEU A 99 41.44 -1.52 -48.03
N ASN A 100 41.02 -2.72 -47.62
CA ASN A 100 39.69 -2.90 -47.02
C ASN A 100 39.62 -2.24 -45.62
N SER A 101 38.40 -2.03 -45.12
CA SER A 101 38.13 -1.31 -43.87
C SER A 101 38.92 -1.85 -42.68
N VAL A 102 39.07 -3.17 -42.56
CA VAL A 102 39.85 -3.83 -41.50
C VAL A 102 41.35 -3.50 -41.59
N LYS A 103 41.94 -3.49 -42.79
CA LYS A 103 43.35 -3.12 -42.97
C LYS A 103 43.61 -1.63 -42.74
N ARG A 104 42.65 -0.75 -43.08
CA ARG A 104 42.74 0.69 -42.78
C ARG A 104 42.65 0.96 -41.28
N LYS A 105 41.78 0.25 -40.57
CA LYS A 105 41.69 0.26 -39.10
C LYS A 105 43.02 -0.08 -38.45
N ILE A 106 43.69 -1.15 -38.90
CA ILE A 106 45.00 -1.56 -38.36
C ILE A 106 46.11 -0.52 -38.69
N LYS A 107 46.06 0.12 -39.87
CA LYS A 107 47.10 1.06 -40.32
C LYS A 107 47.14 2.38 -39.51
N TYR A 108 46.00 2.82 -39.00
CA TYR A 108 45.80 4.14 -38.40
C TYR A 108 45.21 4.07 -36.98
N MET A 109 45.37 2.94 -36.30
CA MET A 109 44.78 2.71 -34.99
C MET A 109 45.38 3.67 -33.94
N ASP A 110 44.50 4.33 -33.17
CA ASP A 110 44.83 5.25 -32.07
C ASP A 110 45.57 6.57 -32.47
N ASP A 111 45.43 7.00 -33.73
CA ASP A 111 46.00 8.25 -34.27
C ASP A 111 44.94 9.33 -34.56
N ASN A 112 45.29 10.63 -34.48
CA ASN A 112 44.46 11.70 -35.07
C ASN A 112 44.76 11.81 -36.58
N ILE A 113 43.77 11.54 -37.42
CA ILE A 113 43.98 11.31 -38.85
C ILE A 113 43.26 12.36 -39.70
N PHE A 114 43.96 12.98 -40.65
CA PHE A 114 43.36 13.95 -41.58
C PHE A 114 43.50 13.50 -43.04
N CYS A 115 42.48 13.73 -43.86
CA CYS A 115 42.47 13.36 -45.28
C CYS A 115 43.40 14.25 -46.11
N GLU A 116 44.35 13.67 -46.85
CA GLU A 116 45.28 14.45 -47.70
C GLU A 116 44.57 15.34 -48.73
N LYS A 117 43.38 14.93 -49.19
CA LYS A 117 42.67 15.59 -50.30
C LYS A 117 41.84 16.81 -49.86
N CYS A 118 41.29 16.79 -48.64
CA CYS A 118 40.35 17.82 -48.18
C CYS A 118 40.62 18.34 -46.76
N ASN A 119 41.73 17.93 -46.13
CA ASN A 119 42.13 18.35 -44.77
C ASN A 119 41.04 18.21 -43.70
N SER A 120 40.09 17.30 -43.93
CA SER A 120 39.04 16.95 -42.97
C SER A 120 39.48 15.75 -42.15
N GLU A 121 39.11 15.75 -40.87
CA GLU A 121 39.37 14.63 -39.96
C GLU A 121 38.69 13.35 -40.46
N ILE A 122 39.38 12.21 -40.30
CA ILE A 122 38.86 10.88 -40.61
C ILE A 122 38.32 10.29 -39.30
N ASP A 123 37.06 9.87 -39.31
CA ASP A 123 36.42 9.28 -38.13
C ASP A 123 36.65 7.76 -37.99
N GLU A 124 36.02 7.16 -36.98
CA GLU A 124 36.10 5.75 -36.59
C GLU A 124 35.66 4.72 -37.67
N GLU A 125 35.18 5.19 -38.84
CA GLU A 125 34.93 4.36 -40.01
C GLU A 125 36.15 4.25 -40.96
N TYR A 126 37.20 5.03 -40.72
CA TYR A 126 38.50 4.98 -41.42
C TYR A 126 38.38 5.15 -42.94
N TYR A 127 37.56 6.12 -43.36
CA TYR A 127 37.45 6.65 -44.73
C TYR A 127 37.00 8.12 -44.69
N CYS A 128 37.36 8.94 -45.67
CA CYS A 128 36.96 10.36 -45.62
C CYS A 128 35.50 10.55 -46.05
N LYS A 129 34.63 10.95 -45.11
CA LYS A 129 33.22 11.24 -45.42
C LYS A 129 33.03 12.41 -46.38
N ASN A 130 33.84 13.47 -46.29
CA ASN A 130 33.73 14.62 -47.22
C ASN A 130 34.06 14.20 -48.66
N CYS A 131 35.20 13.54 -48.90
CA CYS A 131 35.51 13.04 -50.24
C CYS A 131 34.53 11.96 -50.74
N TYR A 132 33.98 11.12 -49.85
CA TYR A 132 32.95 10.13 -50.18
C TYR A 132 31.62 10.78 -50.61
N ASN A 133 31.25 11.91 -49.99
CA ASN A 133 30.05 12.65 -50.33
C ASN A 133 30.17 13.39 -51.68
N GLU A 134 31.36 13.91 -51.99
CA GLU A 134 31.68 14.62 -53.23
C GLU A 134 31.89 13.70 -54.45
N GLU A 135 32.38 12.48 -54.28
CA GLU A 135 32.68 11.56 -55.39
C GLU A 135 31.42 11.15 -56.16
N ALA A 136 31.22 11.62 -57.40
CA ALA A 136 30.00 11.32 -58.16
C ALA A 136 29.87 9.84 -58.59
N ASP A 137 30.99 9.11 -58.72
CA ASP A 137 31.00 7.72 -59.15
C ASP A 137 30.63 6.76 -58.02
N ILE A 138 29.47 6.10 -58.15
CA ILE A 138 28.93 5.15 -57.17
C ILE A 138 29.87 3.96 -56.93
N ILE A 139 30.60 3.50 -57.96
CA ILE A 139 31.54 2.38 -57.80
C ILE A 139 32.77 2.85 -57.02
N LYS A 140 33.25 4.07 -57.25
CA LYS A 140 34.33 4.66 -56.43
C LYS A 140 33.89 4.92 -55.00
N ARG A 141 32.67 5.44 -54.74
CA ARG A 141 32.12 5.56 -53.38
C ARG A 141 32.14 4.22 -52.63
N ARG A 142 31.66 3.14 -53.28
CA ARG A 142 31.67 1.79 -52.71
C ARG A 142 33.09 1.33 -52.38
N TYR A 143 34.04 1.58 -53.29
CA TYR A 143 35.45 1.25 -53.08
C TYR A 143 36.09 2.07 -51.94
N MET A 144 35.74 3.36 -51.81
CA MET A 144 36.21 4.20 -50.70
C MET A 144 35.71 3.67 -49.35
N LYS A 145 34.44 3.25 -49.26
CA LYS A 145 33.86 2.74 -48.01
C LYS A 145 34.29 1.31 -47.68
N TYR A 146 34.21 0.36 -48.63
CA TYR A 146 34.40 -1.07 -48.38
C TYR A 146 35.69 -1.68 -48.98
N GLY A 147 36.45 -0.91 -49.77
CA GLY A 147 37.57 -1.43 -50.56
C GLY A 147 37.08 -2.34 -51.70
N SER A 148 37.88 -3.34 -52.07
CA SER A 148 37.54 -4.29 -53.14
C SER A 148 36.56 -5.41 -52.75
N ASN A 149 36.14 -5.51 -51.48
CA ASN A 149 35.44 -6.69 -50.94
C ASN A 149 33.93 -6.48 -50.74
N PHE A 150 33.22 -6.01 -51.78
CA PHE A 150 31.76 -5.88 -51.77
C PHE A 150 31.08 -6.82 -52.78
N GLY A 151 29.88 -7.29 -52.45
CA GLY A 151 29.10 -8.22 -53.26
C GLY A 151 28.06 -7.52 -54.13
N ILE A 152 27.67 -8.15 -55.23
CA ILE A 152 26.55 -7.71 -56.09
C ILE A 152 25.41 -8.73 -55.99
N PHE A 153 24.21 -8.24 -55.69
CA PHE A 153 22.95 -8.99 -55.66
C PHE A 153 22.24 -8.85 -56.99
N SER A 154 22.19 -9.95 -57.73
CA SER A 154 21.65 -10.02 -59.09
C SER A 154 20.15 -10.34 -59.11
N ARG A 155 19.51 -10.21 -60.26
CA ARG A 155 18.11 -10.64 -60.43
C ARG A 155 17.90 -12.15 -60.20
N LEU A 156 18.91 -12.99 -60.44
CA LEU A 156 18.83 -14.44 -60.26
C LEU A 156 18.77 -14.84 -58.77
N ASP A 157 19.26 -13.99 -57.86
CA ASP A 157 19.31 -14.27 -56.43
C ASP A 157 17.94 -14.27 -55.75
N TYR A 158 16.90 -13.71 -56.38
CA TYR A 158 15.52 -13.81 -55.91
C TYR A 158 14.96 -15.24 -55.95
N ASN A 159 15.49 -16.11 -56.84
CA ASN A 159 15.11 -17.52 -56.91
C ASN A 159 15.68 -18.37 -55.76
N LEU A 160 16.65 -17.82 -55.00
CA LEU A 160 17.16 -18.45 -53.79
C LEU A 160 16.24 -18.13 -52.61
N ASN A 161 16.02 -19.10 -51.73
CA ASN A 161 15.38 -18.83 -50.43
C ASN A 161 16.31 -17.98 -49.55
N LEU A 162 15.74 -17.35 -48.51
CA LEU A 162 16.46 -16.38 -47.67
C LEU A 162 17.74 -16.95 -47.03
N GLU A 163 17.72 -18.24 -46.66
CA GLU A 163 18.85 -18.94 -46.05
C GLU A 163 20.01 -19.17 -47.03
N LYS A 164 19.70 -19.54 -48.29
CA LYS A 164 20.70 -19.65 -49.35
C LYS A 164 21.31 -18.29 -49.71
N ARG A 165 20.51 -17.22 -49.75
CA ARG A 165 21.03 -15.84 -49.96
C ARG A 165 21.96 -15.40 -48.83
N ARG A 166 21.57 -15.66 -47.57
CA ARG A 166 22.41 -15.42 -46.39
C ARG A 166 23.76 -16.12 -46.49
N LYS A 167 23.78 -17.38 -46.92
CA LYS A 167 25.04 -18.13 -47.11
C LYS A 167 25.89 -17.58 -48.26
N LYS A 168 25.28 -17.14 -49.38
CA LYS A 168 26.00 -16.58 -50.54
C LYS A 168 26.75 -15.30 -50.21
N TYR A 169 26.15 -14.42 -49.42
CA TYR A 169 26.68 -13.06 -49.18
C TYR A 169 27.41 -12.87 -47.84
N LYS A 170 27.54 -13.91 -47.01
CA LYS A 170 28.06 -13.84 -45.63
C LYS A 170 29.43 -13.17 -45.46
N ASN A 171 30.29 -13.22 -46.47
CA ASN A 171 31.71 -12.84 -46.37
C ASN A 171 32.07 -11.53 -47.11
N PHE A 172 31.08 -10.77 -47.59
CA PHE A 172 31.30 -9.46 -48.21
C PHE A 172 31.09 -8.35 -47.17
N ASP A 173 31.88 -7.29 -47.24
CA ASP A 173 31.82 -6.17 -46.29
C ASP A 173 30.63 -5.23 -46.54
N GLY A 174 29.99 -5.35 -47.72
CA GLY A 174 28.72 -4.72 -48.10
C GLY A 174 28.14 -5.38 -49.36
N VAL A 175 26.83 -5.30 -49.59
CA VAL A 175 26.14 -5.97 -50.72
C VAL A 175 25.21 -5.01 -51.44
N PHE A 176 25.39 -4.85 -52.76
CA PHE A 176 24.65 -3.87 -53.56
C PHE A 176 23.74 -4.54 -54.58
N CYS A 177 22.53 -4.04 -54.76
CA CYS A 177 21.66 -4.52 -55.83
C CYS A 177 22.16 -4.06 -57.19
N GLU A 178 22.25 -5.00 -58.13
CA GLU A 178 22.54 -4.73 -59.53
C GLU A 178 21.50 -3.78 -60.18
N LYS A 179 20.20 -3.95 -59.86
CA LYS A 179 19.11 -3.13 -60.42
C LYS A 179 18.98 -1.76 -59.74
N CYS A 180 18.87 -1.73 -58.40
CA CYS A 180 18.57 -0.50 -57.67
C CYS A 180 19.83 0.28 -57.25
N ASN A 181 21.04 -0.26 -57.45
CA ASN A 181 22.34 0.28 -57.00
C ASN A 181 22.46 0.65 -55.50
N ASN A 182 21.44 0.36 -54.69
CA ASN A 182 21.42 0.57 -53.26
C ASN A 182 21.97 -0.66 -52.51
N GLU A 183 22.43 -0.42 -51.29
CA GLU A 183 22.90 -1.45 -50.35
C GLU A 183 21.73 -2.33 -49.87
N ILE A 184 22.02 -3.56 -49.48
CA ILE A 184 21.04 -4.59 -49.09
C ILE A 184 21.43 -5.18 -47.73
N ASP A 185 20.75 -4.72 -46.68
CA ASP A 185 20.98 -5.21 -45.31
C ASP A 185 20.17 -6.48 -44.96
N GLU A 186 19.04 -6.73 -45.64
CA GLU A 186 18.08 -7.80 -45.30
C GLU A 186 18.04 -8.95 -46.34
N TYR A 187 19.03 -9.05 -47.23
CA TYR A 187 19.13 -10.07 -48.29
C TYR A 187 18.01 -10.01 -49.38
N TYR A 188 17.39 -8.84 -49.59
CA TYR A 188 16.56 -8.48 -50.76
C TYR A 188 16.58 -6.95 -50.99
N CYS A 189 16.58 -6.43 -52.24
CA CYS A 189 16.52 -4.96 -52.43
C CYS A 189 15.13 -4.43 -52.04
N LYS A 190 15.08 -3.71 -50.92
CA LYS A 190 13.88 -3.06 -50.38
C LYS A 190 13.26 -2.05 -51.36
N ASN A 191 14.08 -1.33 -52.12
CA ASN A 191 13.60 -0.36 -53.12
C ASN A 191 12.91 -1.07 -54.30
N CYS A 192 13.54 -2.11 -54.88
CA CYS A 192 12.88 -2.95 -55.89
C CYS A 192 11.63 -3.66 -55.36
N TYR A 193 11.63 -4.09 -54.10
CA TYR A 193 10.44 -4.65 -53.46
C TYR A 193 9.33 -3.61 -53.33
N ASN A 194 9.62 -2.36 -53.00
CA ASN A 194 8.60 -1.31 -52.88
C ASN A 194 7.98 -0.96 -54.25
N GLU A 195 8.81 -0.87 -55.30
CA GLU A 195 8.44 -0.54 -56.68
C GLU A 195 7.61 -1.62 -57.41
N GLU A 196 7.73 -2.89 -57.04
CA GLU A 196 7.04 -4.00 -57.73
C GLU A 196 5.51 -3.91 -57.52
N ALA A 197 4.73 -3.78 -58.58
CA ALA A 197 3.27 -3.62 -58.47
C ALA A 197 2.55 -4.96 -58.22
N ASP A 198 3.12 -6.06 -58.70
CA ASP A 198 2.56 -7.40 -58.56
C ASP A 198 2.80 -7.94 -57.14
N ILE A 199 1.72 -8.14 -56.39
CA ILE A 199 1.75 -8.59 -54.99
C ILE A 199 2.39 -9.98 -54.85
N ILE A 200 2.16 -10.87 -55.81
CA ILE A 200 2.73 -12.22 -55.80
C ILE A 200 4.25 -12.14 -56.06
N LYS A 201 4.69 -11.28 -56.99
CA LYS A 201 6.13 -11.01 -57.20
C LYS A 201 6.78 -10.30 -56.01
N LYS A 202 6.12 -9.32 -55.38
CA LYS A 202 6.57 -8.70 -54.12
C LYS A 202 6.89 -9.76 -53.07
N TYR A 203 5.92 -10.62 -52.76
CA TYR A 203 6.13 -11.67 -51.75
C TYR A 203 7.13 -12.75 -52.20
N TYR A 204 7.25 -13.05 -53.49
CA TYR A 204 8.32 -13.91 -54.01
C TYR A 204 9.71 -13.28 -53.86
N MET A 205 9.88 -11.97 -54.09
CA MET A 205 11.15 -11.27 -53.88
C MET A 205 11.59 -11.33 -52.40
N LYS A 206 10.62 -11.19 -51.48
CA LYS A 206 10.87 -11.21 -50.03
C LYS A 206 11.07 -12.61 -49.43
N TYR A 207 10.24 -13.59 -49.83
CA TYR A 207 10.20 -14.93 -49.21
C TYR A 207 10.64 -16.10 -50.12
N GLY A 208 10.84 -15.84 -51.42
CA GLY A 208 11.06 -16.88 -52.43
C GLY A 208 9.81 -17.74 -52.64
N SER A 209 9.99 -19.01 -52.96
CA SER A 209 8.92 -19.98 -53.20
C SER A 209 8.18 -20.48 -51.94
N ASN A 210 8.46 -19.94 -50.75
CA ASN A 210 7.98 -20.48 -49.46
C ASN A 210 6.77 -19.70 -48.88
N PHE A 211 5.69 -19.62 -49.65
CA PHE A 211 4.40 -19.09 -49.19
C PHE A 211 3.22 -19.80 -49.85
N LYS A 212 2.01 -19.67 -49.29
CA LYS A 212 0.77 -20.24 -49.85
C LYS A 212 -0.41 -19.29 -49.71
N ILE A 213 -1.41 -19.44 -50.58
CA ILE A 213 -2.65 -18.66 -50.55
C ILE A 213 -3.72 -19.40 -49.72
N PHE A 214 -4.42 -18.65 -48.89
CA PHE A 214 -5.62 -19.03 -48.15
C PHE A 214 -6.84 -18.50 -48.89
N SER A 215 -7.62 -19.43 -49.45
CA SER A 215 -8.79 -19.11 -50.26
C SER A 215 -10.02 -18.84 -49.38
N THR A 216 -11.08 -18.30 -49.97
CA THR A 216 -12.38 -18.18 -49.27
C THR A 216 -12.98 -19.53 -48.90
N LEU A 217 -12.71 -20.59 -49.68
CA LEU A 217 -13.17 -21.96 -49.42
C LEU A 217 -12.54 -22.57 -48.16
N ASP A 218 -11.36 -22.10 -47.75
CA ASP A 218 -10.67 -22.60 -46.56
C ASP A 218 -11.40 -22.28 -45.24
N TYR A 219 -12.37 -21.36 -45.26
CA TYR A 219 -13.25 -21.13 -44.11
C TYR A 219 -14.22 -22.29 -43.82
N ASN A 220 -14.48 -23.18 -44.79
CA ASN A 220 -15.33 -24.35 -44.59
C ASN A 220 -14.60 -25.48 -43.85
N LEU A 221 -13.27 -25.50 -43.90
CA LEU A 221 -12.44 -26.45 -43.16
C LEU A 221 -12.48 -26.14 -41.65
N ASN A 222 -12.43 -27.18 -40.81
CA ASN A 222 -12.29 -27.01 -39.37
C ASN A 222 -10.84 -26.66 -38.97
N LEU A 223 -10.64 -26.24 -37.72
CA LEU A 223 -9.33 -25.79 -37.23
C LEU A 223 -8.22 -26.85 -37.28
N LYS A 224 -8.54 -28.15 -37.33
CA LYS A 224 -7.56 -29.24 -37.47
C LYS A 224 -7.14 -29.40 -38.94
N GLU A 225 -8.10 -29.36 -39.86
CA GLU A 225 -7.85 -29.44 -41.31
C GLU A 225 -7.04 -28.24 -41.82
N ARG A 226 -7.38 -27.01 -41.41
CA ARG A 226 -6.61 -25.82 -41.80
C ARG A 226 -5.17 -25.86 -41.29
N ARG A 227 -4.93 -26.42 -40.09
CA ARG A 227 -3.57 -26.64 -39.58
C ARG A 227 -2.78 -27.55 -40.50
N GLU A 228 -3.36 -28.70 -40.87
CA GLU A 228 -2.70 -29.69 -41.69
C GLU A 228 -2.38 -29.15 -43.10
N LYS A 229 -3.32 -28.43 -43.73
CA LYS A 229 -3.17 -27.83 -45.06
C LYS A 229 -2.03 -26.79 -45.16
N TYR A 230 -1.71 -26.12 -44.05
CA TYR A 230 -0.77 -24.98 -44.02
C TYR A 230 0.40 -25.15 -43.05
N LYS A 231 0.68 -26.38 -42.61
CA LYS A 231 1.76 -26.67 -41.65
C LYS A 231 3.15 -26.31 -42.22
N ASP A 232 3.42 -26.70 -43.47
CA ASP A 232 4.75 -26.63 -44.11
C ASP A 232 5.11 -25.26 -44.72
N PHE A 233 4.16 -24.32 -44.78
CA PHE A 233 4.38 -22.99 -45.34
C PHE A 233 4.65 -21.96 -44.24
N ASN A 234 5.72 -21.18 -44.38
CA ASN A 234 6.07 -20.16 -43.39
C ASN A 234 5.13 -18.95 -43.43
N THR A 235 4.72 -18.52 -44.63
CA THR A 235 3.80 -17.39 -44.84
C THR A 235 2.52 -17.86 -45.54
N ILE A 236 1.37 -17.38 -45.06
CA ILE A 236 0.05 -17.65 -45.62
C ILE A 236 -0.57 -16.31 -46.00
N LEU A 237 -1.05 -16.14 -47.23
CA LEU A 237 -1.67 -14.90 -47.72
C LEU A 237 -3.17 -15.08 -47.91
N CYS A 238 -3.99 -14.17 -47.40
CA CYS A 238 -5.43 -14.20 -47.65
C CYS A 238 -5.76 -13.70 -49.06
N GLU A 239 -6.37 -14.54 -49.88
CA GLU A 239 -6.80 -14.22 -51.25
C GLU A 239 -7.71 -12.97 -51.32
N LYS A 240 -8.59 -12.78 -50.33
CA LYS A 240 -9.60 -11.72 -50.33
C LYS A 240 -9.03 -10.32 -50.04
N CYS A 241 -7.97 -10.20 -49.24
CA CYS A 241 -7.44 -8.90 -48.81
C CYS A 241 -5.92 -8.74 -48.96
N ASN A 242 -5.22 -9.73 -49.54
CA ASN A 242 -3.77 -9.74 -49.78
C ASN A 242 -2.86 -9.56 -48.55
N ASN A 243 -3.43 -9.66 -47.34
CA ASN A 243 -2.71 -9.58 -46.07
C ASN A 243 -2.18 -10.95 -45.63
N GLU A 244 -1.05 -10.94 -44.92
CA GLU A 244 -0.49 -12.11 -44.26
C GLU A 244 -1.41 -12.60 -43.12
N ILE A 245 -1.77 -13.88 -43.14
CA ILE A 245 -2.45 -14.56 -42.04
C ILE A 245 -1.39 -14.97 -41.02
N HIS A 246 -1.13 -14.10 -40.04
CA HIS A 246 -0.16 -14.38 -38.98
C HIS A 246 -0.54 -15.61 -38.16
N LYS A 247 0.38 -16.58 -38.06
CA LYS A 247 0.29 -17.73 -37.13
C LYS A 247 0.37 -17.21 -35.69
N TRP A 248 -0.78 -16.92 -35.07
CA TRP A 248 -0.84 -16.32 -33.74
C TRP A 248 -0.31 -17.29 -32.65
N ASN A 249 0.73 -16.85 -31.95
CA ASN A 249 1.29 -17.52 -30.77
C ASN A 249 0.92 -16.71 -29.52
N TYR A 250 0.36 -17.37 -28.50
CA TYR A 250 -0.35 -16.74 -27.37
C TYR A 250 0.51 -15.91 -26.38
N CYS A 251 1.76 -15.57 -26.72
CA CYS A 251 2.73 -14.98 -25.79
C CYS A 251 2.78 -13.43 -25.75
N GLN A 252 2.05 -12.73 -26.64
CA GLN A 252 2.25 -11.28 -26.84
C GLN A 252 1.49 -10.33 -25.89
N LYS A 253 0.48 -10.79 -25.12
CA LYS A 253 -0.43 -9.86 -24.41
C LYS A 253 0.08 -9.29 -23.06
N TYR A 254 1.28 -9.68 -22.61
CA TYR A 254 1.83 -9.26 -21.30
C TYR A 254 3.11 -8.40 -21.35
N LYS A 255 3.50 -7.84 -22.51
CA LYS A 255 4.73 -7.03 -22.64
C LYS A 255 4.60 -5.60 -23.20
N VAL A 256 3.39 -5.11 -23.48
CA VAL A 256 3.19 -3.83 -24.22
C VAL A 256 2.66 -2.68 -23.33
N HIS A 257 3.12 -2.57 -22.08
CA HIS A 257 2.89 -1.35 -21.27
C HIS A 257 4.05 -0.91 -20.35
N ASN A 258 5.20 -1.60 -20.38
CA ASN A 258 6.38 -1.26 -19.57
C ASN A 258 7.70 -1.18 -20.37
N ILE A 259 7.65 -1.10 -21.71
CA ILE A 259 8.85 -1.01 -22.57
C ILE A 259 8.77 0.23 -23.47
N ILE A 260 8.72 1.43 -22.85
CA ILE A 260 8.94 2.73 -23.52
C ILE A 260 10.03 3.56 -22.81
N LYS A 261 10.76 3.00 -21.81
CA LYS A 261 11.75 3.77 -21.03
C LYS A 261 13.19 3.25 -20.94
N LYS A 262 13.54 2.12 -21.55
CA LYS A 262 14.95 1.68 -21.72
C LYS A 262 15.10 0.97 -23.06
N GLY A 263 15.82 1.59 -23.99
CA GLY A 263 16.06 1.04 -25.33
C GLY A 263 17.20 0.03 -25.31
N TYR A 264 16.88 -1.25 -25.52
CA TYR A 264 17.81 -2.29 -25.96
C TYR A 264 17.05 -3.32 -26.80
N TYR A 265 17.36 -3.40 -28.10
CA TYR A 265 16.97 -4.52 -28.96
C TYR A 265 17.99 -5.66 -28.77
N ASN A 266 17.53 -6.92 -28.76
CA ASN A 266 18.42 -8.08 -28.75
C ASN A 266 17.75 -9.31 -29.40
N GLU A 267 18.42 -9.96 -30.35
CA GLU A 267 17.78 -10.81 -31.37
C GLU A 267 17.48 -12.27 -30.95
N LYS A 268 17.90 -12.71 -29.77
CA LYS A 268 17.89 -14.14 -29.36
C LYS A 268 16.53 -14.72 -28.94
N CYS A 269 15.41 -14.14 -29.38
CA CYS A 269 14.06 -14.54 -28.96
C CYS A 269 13.38 -15.61 -29.84
N ASN A 270 14.08 -16.18 -30.84
CA ASN A 270 13.44 -16.96 -31.92
C ASN A 270 13.49 -18.50 -31.80
N GLU A 271 14.23 -19.09 -30.84
CA GLU A 271 14.36 -20.56 -30.77
C GLU A 271 13.48 -21.24 -29.69
N LYS A 272 13.33 -20.63 -28.50
CA LYS A 272 12.47 -21.23 -27.43
C LYS A 272 10.96 -21.20 -27.74
N CYS A 273 10.54 -20.54 -28.81
CA CYS A 273 9.16 -20.56 -29.29
C CYS A 273 8.77 -21.83 -30.07
N LYS A 274 9.68 -22.80 -30.33
CA LYS A 274 9.36 -23.97 -31.17
C LYS A 274 8.54 -25.08 -30.48
N ASN A 275 8.67 -25.29 -29.17
CA ASN A 275 8.16 -26.51 -28.51
C ASN A 275 6.90 -26.31 -27.61
N ASN A 276 6.27 -25.14 -27.62
CA ASN A 276 4.99 -24.92 -26.92
C ASN A 276 4.02 -24.04 -27.74
N ILE A 277 3.93 -24.35 -29.03
CA ILE A 277 3.09 -23.63 -29.99
C ILE A 277 1.64 -24.13 -29.88
N TYR A 278 0.85 -23.52 -28.98
CA TYR A 278 -0.62 -23.52 -29.14
C TYR A 278 -1.02 -22.58 -30.29
N GLN A 279 -0.77 -23.03 -31.54
CA GLN A 279 -1.11 -22.32 -32.78
C GLN A 279 -2.63 -22.28 -32.98
N ARG A 280 -3.28 -21.33 -32.31
CA ARG A 280 -4.67 -20.90 -32.53
C ARG A 280 -4.51 -19.48 -33.09
N TYR A 281 -4.80 -19.17 -34.36
CA TYR A 281 -5.84 -19.69 -35.24
C TYR A 281 -5.43 -19.58 -36.73
N TYR A 282 -6.16 -20.24 -37.65
CA TYR A 282 -5.98 -20.12 -39.10
C TYR A 282 -7.21 -19.44 -39.74
N TYR A 283 -7.27 -18.11 -39.64
CA TYR A 283 -8.30 -17.28 -40.29
C TYR A 283 -7.73 -15.87 -40.52
N CYS A 284 -8.14 -15.17 -41.58
CA CYS A 284 -7.67 -13.80 -41.79
C CYS A 284 -8.35 -12.84 -40.80
N GLN A 285 -7.56 -12.16 -39.97
CA GLN A 285 -8.09 -11.24 -38.96
C GLN A 285 -8.78 -10.02 -39.61
N ASN A 286 -8.24 -9.46 -40.69
CA ASN A 286 -8.84 -8.31 -41.37
C ASN A 286 -10.21 -8.65 -41.97
N CYS A 287 -10.30 -9.75 -42.73
CA CYS A 287 -11.59 -10.22 -43.23
C CYS A 287 -12.55 -10.62 -42.11
N TYR A 288 -12.05 -11.16 -40.99
CA TYR A 288 -12.88 -11.43 -39.82
C TYR A 288 -13.38 -10.14 -39.19
N ASP A 289 -12.60 -9.06 -39.09
CA ASP A 289 -13.06 -7.83 -38.47
C ASP A 289 -14.11 -7.10 -39.35
N GLU A 290 -13.91 -7.10 -40.66
CA GLU A 290 -14.83 -6.58 -41.68
C GLU A 290 -16.18 -7.33 -41.78
N GLU A 291 -16.21 -8.64 -41.50
CA GLU A 291 -17.44 -9.45 -41.63
C GLU A 291 -18.49 -9.03 -40.59
N THR A 292 -19.67 -8.58 -41.01
CA THR A 292 -20.73 -8.13 -40.07
C THR A 292 -21.64 -9.27 -39.63
N ASP A 293 -21.72 -10.34 -40.41
CA ASP A 293 -22.49 -11.54 -40.10
C ASP A 293 -21.80 -12.37 -38.99
N ILE A 294 -22.49 -12.53 -37.86
CA ILE A 294 -21.92 -13.20 -36.69
C ILE A 294 -21.85 -14.72 -36.85
N ILE A 295 -22.68 -15.30 -37.73
CA ILE A 295 -22.61 -16.73 -38.09
C ILE A 295 -21.37 -16.95 -38.95
N LYS A 296 -21.11 -16.06 -39.92
CA LYS A 296 -19.86 -16.09 -40.73
C LYS A 296 -18.62 -15.81 -39.87
N LYS A 297 -18.62 -14.81 -38.98
CA LYS A 297 -17.54 -14.63 -37.96
C LYS A 297 -17.33 -15.91 -37.14
N GLY A 298 -18.41 -16.59 -36.76
CA GLY A 298 -18.40 -17.90 -36.10
C GLY A 298 -17.63 -18.96 -36.91
N HIS A 299 -18.03 -19.20 -38.17
CA HIS A 299 -17.38 -20.17 -39.07
C HIS A 299 -15.92 -19.79 -39.37
N MET A 300 -15.65 -18.51 -39.62
CA MET A 300 -14.29 -18.02 -39.87
C MET A 300 -13.36 -18.35 -38.71
N LYS A 301 -13.82 -18.15 -37.47
CA LYS A 301 -12.98 -18.31 -36.26
C LYS A 301 -12.96 -19.71 -35.66
N TYR A 302 -14.07 -20.44 -35.72
CA TYR A 302 -14.26 -21.72 -35.02
C TYR A 302 -14.56 -22.91 -35.94
N GLY A 303 -14.77 -22.69 -37.24
CA GLY A 303 -15.17 -23.72 -38.19
C GLY A 303 -16.56 -24.28 -37.87
N SER A 304 -16.71 -25.60 -37.92
CA SER A 304 -17.95 -26.33 -37.59
C SER A 304 -18.21 -26.53 -36.08
N ASN A 305 -17.36 -26.00 -35.19
CA ASN A 305 -17.42 -26.29 -33.74
C ASN A 305 -18.17 -25.23 -32.89
N PHE A 306 -19.08 -24.46 -33.50
CA PHE A 306 -20.00 -23.56 -32.80
C PHE A 306 -21.45 -23.84 -33.17
N GLU A 307 -22.39 -23.36 -32.37
CA GLU A 307 -23.83 -23.52 -32.61
C GLU A 307 -24.62 -22.31 -32.13
N ILE A 308 -25.85 -22.17 -32.62
CA ILE A 308 -26.79 -21.12 -32.19
C ILE A 308 -27.78 -21.70 -31.15
N PHE A 309 -27.92 -20.97 -30.04
CA PHE A 309 -28.96 -21.20 -29.04
C PHE A 309 -30.23 -20.49 -29.47
N SER A 310 -31.28 -21.26 -29.75
CA SER A 310 -32.56 -20.70 -30.15
C SER A 310 -33.38 -20.25 -28.93
N THR A 311 -34.19 -19.21 -29.09
CA THR A 311 -35.14 -18.78 -28.04
C THR A 311 -36.21 -19.85 -27.79
N LEU A 312 -36.51 -20.71 -28.76
CA LEU A 312 -37.37 -21.88 -28.58
C LEU A 312 -36.79 -22.88 -27.57
N ASP A 313 -35.46 -22.94 -27.39
CA ASP A 313 -34.82 -23.83 -26.42
C ASP A 313 -35.02 -23.40 -24.95
N TYR A 314 -35.57 -22.21 -24.69
CA TYR A 314 -36.05 -21.87 -23.34
C TYR A 314 -37.22 -22.73 -22.87
N ASN A 315 -37.97 -23.35 -23.80
CA ASN A 315 -39.00 -24.33 -23.47
C ASN A 315 -38.41 -25.66 -22.94
N LEU A 316 -37.12 -25.92 -23.19
CA LEU A 316 -36.41 -27.05 -22.62
C LEU A 316 -35.98 -26.76 -21.18
N ASN A 317 -36.12 -27.75 -20.30
CA ASN A 317 -35.53 -27.68 -18.96
C ASN A 317 -33.98 -27.68 -19.04
N LEU A 318 -33.32 -27.30 -17.95
CA LEU A 318 -31.87 -27.11 -17.91
C LEU A 318 -31.08 -28.37 -18.34
N GLU A 319 -31.52 -29.56 -17.94
CA GLU A 319 -30.84 -30.81 -18.30
C GLU A 319 -30.98 -31.16 -19.79
N LYS A 320 -32.15 -30.92 -20.39
CA LYS A 320 -32.34 -31.07 -21.84
C LYS A 320 -31.48 -30.08 -22.65
N ARG A 321 -31.33 -28.83 -22.17
CA ARG A 321 -30.42 -27.84 -22.80
C ARG A 321 -28.95 -28.22 -22.65
N LYS A 322 -28.54 -28.70 -21.47
CA LYS A 322 -27.20 -29.24 -21.24
C LYS A 322 -26.85 -30.35 -22.23
N ALA A 323 -27.78 -31.29 -22.44
CA ALA A 323 -27.59 -32.39 -23.39
C ALA A 323 -27.47 -31.88 -24.84
N LYS A 324 -28.41 -31.05 -25.31
CA LYS A 324 -28.43 -30.51 -26.69
C LYS A 324 -27.13 -29.78 -27.05
N TYR A 325 -26.59 -28.99 -26.13
CA TYR A 325 -25.45 -28.10 -26.39
C TYR A 325 -24.10 -28.59 -25.83
N LYS A 326 -24.00 -29.85 -25.37
CA LYS A 326 -22.80 -30.36 -24.68
C LYS A 326 -21.53 -30.34 -25.54
N ASN A 327 -21.67 -30.65 -26.83
CA ASN A 327 -20.54 -30.96 -27.71
C ASN A 327 -19.96 -29.75 -28.47
N PHE A 328 -20.66 -28.62 -28.51
CA PHE A 328 -20.19 -27.41 -29.20
C PHE A 328 -19.23 -26.62 -28.32
N TYR A 329 -18.17 -26.03 -28.90
CA TYR A 329 -17.15 -25.33 -28.12
C TYR A 329 -17.65 -23.97 -27.60
N ILE A 330 -18.38 -23.23 -28.45
CA ILE A 330 -19.00 -21.94 -28.16
C ILE A 330 -20.44 -21.94 -28.69
N ILE A 331 -21.34 -21.23 -28.02
CA ILE A 331 -22.77 -21.21 -28.34
C ILE A 331 -23.25 -19.76 -28.33
N PHE A 332 -23.84 -19.25 -29.40
CA PHE A 332 -24.31 -17.85 -29.47
C PHE A 332 -25.84 -17.77 -29.37
N CYS A 333 -26.37 -16.78 -28.65
CA CYS A 333 -27.81 -16.55 -28.59
C CYS A 333 -28.33 -15.93 -29.89
N GLU A 334 -29.31 -16.55 -30.56
CA GLU A 334 -29.89 -16.01 -31.81
C GLU A 334 -30.38 -14.56 -31.69
N LYS A 335 -30.91 -14.18 -30.50
CA LYS A 335 -31.60 -12.89 -30.29
C LYS A 335 -30.65 -11.72 -30.02
N CYS A 336 -29.43 -11.97 -29.58
CA CYS A 336 -28.50 -10.89 -29.21
C CYS A 336 -27.03 -11.18 -29.47
N ASN A 337 -26.72 -12.31 -30.10
CA ASN A 337 -25.38 -12.73 -30.51
C ASN A 337 -24.31 -12.78 -29.40
N ASN A 338 -24.73 -12.78 -28.13
CA ASN A 338 -23.86 -12.97 -26.98
C ASN A 338 -23.66 -14.46 -26.71
N ASN A 339 -22.46 -14.81 -26.23
CA ASN A 339 -22.10 -16.18 -25.86
C ASN A 339 -22.96 -16.68 -24.68
N ILE A 340 -23.55 -17.87 -24.83
CA ILE A 340 -24.33 -18.53 -23.78
C ILE A 340 -23.38 -19.09 -22.72
N ASN A 341 -23.69 -18.79 -21.46
CA ASN A 341 -22.89 -19.30 -20.35
C ASN A 341 -23.14 -20.81 -20.16
N LYS A 342 -22.15 -21.65 -20.46
CA LYS A 342 -22.16 -23.11 -20.27
C LYS A 342 -22.37 -23.59 -18.82
N ARG A 343 -22.33 -22.72 -17.81
CA ARG A 343 -22.74 -23.07 -16.44
C ARG A 343 -24.26 -23.08 -16.27
N HIS A 344 -24.99 -22.34 -17.11
CA HIS A 344 -26.41 -22.05 -16.92
C HIS A 344 -27.30 -22.29 -18.16
N TYR A 345 -26.71 -22.44 -19.35
CA TYR A 345 -27.42 -22.73 -20.61
C TYR A 345 -28.63 -21.80 -20.89
N TYR A 346 -28.49 -20.51 -20.58
CA TYR A 346 -29.40 -19.45 -21.01
C TYR A 346 -28.63 -18.18 -21.37
N CYS A 347 -29.20 -17.31 -22.20
CA CYS A 347 -28.57 -16.02 -22.49
C CYS A 347 -28.81 -15.04 -21.35
N ARG A 348 -27.76 -14.77 -20.57
CA ARG A 348 -27.82 -13.77 -19.50
C ARG A 348 -28.20 -12.38 -20.02
N HIS A 349 -27.66 -11.97 -21.17
CA HIS A 349 -27.97 -10.65 -21.74
C HIS A 349 -29.46 -10.49 -22.12
N CYS A 350 -30.12 -11.54 -22.62
CA CYS A 350 -31.56 -11.51 -22.84
C CYS A 350 -32.35 -11.60 -21.53
N TYR A 351 -31.91 -12.44 -20.57
CA TYR A 351 -32.58 -12.61 -19.27
C TYR A 351 -32.59 -11.31 -18.45
N ASP A 352 -31.46 -10.60 -18.42
CA ASP A 352 -31.30 -9.33 -17.70
C ASP A 352 -32.13 -8.19 -18.35
N LYS A 353 -32.51 -8.32 -19.63
CA LYS A 353 -33.36 -7.38 -20.39
C LYS A 353 -34.85 -7.77 -20.45
N GLU A 354 -35.20 -9.00 -20.09
CA GLU A 354 -36.59 -9.41 -19.98
C GLU A 354 -37.23 -8.72 -18.75
N ASN A 355 -38.52 -8.43 -18.80
CA ASN A 355 -39.27 -7.85 -17.67
C ASN A 355 -40.49 -8.69 -17.28
N ASP A 356 -40.95 -9.56 -18.17
CA ASP A 356 -42.00 -10.54 -17.90
C ASP A 356 -41.47 -11.64 -16.95
N ILE A 357 -42.08 -11.75 -15.77
CA ILE A 357 -41.74 -12.71 -14.72
C ILE A 357 -41.83 -14.16 -15.21
N ASN A 358 -42.80 -14.48 -16.06
CA ASN A 358 -42.97 -15.82 -16.62
C ASN A 358 -41.84 -16.10 -17.59
N LYS A 359 -41.55 -15.17 -18.52
CA LYS A 359 -40.44 -15.33 -19.48
C LYS A 359 -39.10 -15.47 -18.77
N LYS A 360 -38.83 -14.71 -17.69
CA LYS A 360 -37.65 -14.93 -16.83
C LYS A 360 -37.61 -16.34 -16.23
N GLY A 361 -38.71 -16.78 -15.63
CA GLY A 361 -38.86 -18.13 -15.08
C GLY A 361 -38.53 -19.21 -16.12
N TYR A 362 -39.17 -19.14 -17.30
CA TYR A 362 -38.91 -20.04 -18.43
C TYR A 362 -37.46 -20.00 -18.92
N MET A 363 -36.89 -18.81 -19.11
CA MET A 363 -35.51 -18.67 -19.59
C MET A 363 -34.49 -19.34 -18.64
N LYS A 364 -34.69 -19.23 -17.33
CA LYS A 364 -33.76 -19.74 -16.32
C LYS A 364 -34.03 -21.19 -15.89
N TYR A 365 -35.30 -21.59 -15.78
CA TYR A 365 -35.72 -22.86 -15.17
C TYR A 365 -36.60 -23.75 -16.07
N GLY A 366 -36.96 -23.29 -17.28
CA GLY A 366 -38.00 -23.91 -18.09
C GLY A 366 -39.35 -23.82 -17.38
N SER A 367 -40.22 -24.82 -17.51
CA SER A 367 -41.51 -24.87 -16.80
C SER A 367 -41.40 -25.12 -15.28
N ASN A 368 -40.21 -25.39 -14.73
CA ASN A 368 -40.04 -25.72 -13.31
C ASN A 368 -39.78 -24.48 -12.43
N PHE A 369 -40.71 -23.54 -12.43
CA PHE A 369 -40.74 -22.43 -11.46
C PHE A 369 -42.18 -22.18 -10.99
N LYS A 370 -42.31 -21.45 -9.88
CA LYS A 370 -43.63 -20.99 -9.41
C LYS A 370 -43.59 -19.52 -9.03
N ILE A 371 -44.75 -18.89 -9.12
CA ILE A 371 -44.96 -17.53 -8.61
C ILE A 371 -45.38 -17.62 -7.13
N PHE A 372 -44.75 -16.80 -6.30
CA PHE A 372 -45.12 -16.55 -4.91
C PHE A 372 -46.14 -15.44 -4.87
N ASN A 373 -47.34 -15.76 -4.37
CA ASN A 373 -48.42 -14.82 -4.26
C ASN A 373 -48.32 -14.03 -2.95
N THR A 374 -48.74 -12.77 -2.96
CA THR A 374 -48.67 -11.89 -1.78
C THR A 374 -49.61 -12.35 -0.66
N LEU A 375 -50.68 -13.08 -0.95
CA LEU A 375 -51.54 -13.73 0.05
C LEU A 375 -50.80 -14.86 0.80
N ASP A 376 -49.73 -15.42 0.23
CA ASP A 376 -48.93 -16.43 0.94
C ASP A 376 -48.10 -15.85 2.09
N TYR A 377 -48.07 -14.52 2.28
CA TYR A 377 -47.60 -13.93 3.53
C TYR A 377 -48.49 -14.29 4.73
N ASN A 378 -49.75 -14.68 4.50
CA ASN A 378 -50.66 -15.16 5.55
C ASN A 378 -50.33 -16.57 6.05
N LEU A 379 -49.61 -17.37 5.25
CA LEU A 379 -49.09 -18.67 5.67
C LEU A 379 -47.91 -18.47 6.62
N ASN A 380 -47.78 -19.34 7.62
CA ASN A 380 -46.60 -19.37 8.48
C ASN A 380 -45.35 -19.86 7.69
N LEU A 381 -44.17 -19.75 8.28
CA LEU A 381 -42.92 -20.07 7.58
C LEU A 381 -42.86 -21.54 7.13
N GLU A 382 -43.33 -22.49 7.94
CA GLU A 382 -43.31 -23.92 7.64
C GLU A 382 -44.28 -24.29 6.51
N GLU A 383 -45.47 -23.67 6.50
CA GLU A 383 -46.45 -23.80 5.42
C GLU A 383 -45.90 -23.27 4.10
N ARG A 384 -45.23 -22.10 4.11
CA ARG A 384 -44.54 -21.56 2.91
C ARG A 384 -43.42 -22.48 2.43
N MET A 385 -42.65 -23.08 3.35
CA MET A 385 -41.62 -24.07 3.04
C MET A 385 -42.22 -25.30 2.34
N ALA A 386 -43.29 -25.85 2.91
CA ALA A 386 -44.00 -27.02 2.36
C ALA A 386 -44.58 -26.74 0.97
N LYS A 387 -45.17 -25.57 0.75
CA LYS A 387 -45.79 -25.16 -0.52
C LYS A 387 -44.79 -25.02 -1.68
N TYR A 388 -43.58 -24.53 -1.41
CA TYR A 388 -42.63 -24.13 -2.45
C TYR A 388 -41.37 -25.00 -2.63
N LYS A 389 -41.08 -25.93 -1.70
CA LYS A 389 -39.85 -26.76 -1.70
C LYS A 389 -39.53 -27.48 -3.02
N ASN A 390 -40.53 -27.91 -3.78
CA ASN A 390 -40.35 -28.77 -4.97
C ASN A 390 -40.04 -28.01 -6.28
N PHE A 391 -40.15 -26.68 -6.31
CA PHE A 391 -39.92 -25.89 -7.54
C PHE A 391 -38.46 -25.47 -7.69
N ALA A 392 -37.90 -25.46 -8.90
CA ALA A 392 -36.49 -25.08 -9.09
C ALA A 392 -36.22 -23.60 -8.82
N GLY A 393 -37.15 -22.72 -9.19
CA GLY A 393 -37.15 -21.29 -8.85
C GLY A 393 -38.50 -20.79 -8.33
N ILE A 394 -38.47 -19.74 -7.52
CA ILE A 394 -39.66 -19.07 -6.96
C ILE A 394 -39.52 -17.58 -7.27
N PHE A 395 -40.50 -16.96 -7.92
CA PHE A 395 -40.48 -15.51 -8.19
C PHE A 395 -41.69 -14.84 -7.56
N CYS A 396 -41.53 -13.68 -6.94
CA CYS A 396 -42.65 -12.96 -6.34
C CYS A 396 -43.40 -12.10 -7.34
N GLU A 397 -44.73 -12.21 -7.35
CA GLU A 397 -45.61 -11.48 -8.29
C GLU A 397 -45.52 -9.95 -8.19
N LYS A 398 -45.20 -9.41 -7.00
CA LYS A 398 -45.18 -7.96 -6.75
C LYS A 398 -43.84 -7.33 -7.14
N CYS A 399 -42.73 -7.97 -6.78
CA CYS A 399 -41.38 -7.43 -6.99
C CYS A 399 -40.68 -7.98 -8.25
N ASN A 400 -41.28 -8.96 -8.96
CA ASN A 400 -40.68 -9.77 -10.06
C ASN A 400 -39.30 -10.40 -9.75
N ASN A 401 -38.84 -10.31 -8.51
CA ASN A 401 -37.58 -10.83 -8.05
C ASN A 401 -37.71 -12.29 -7.60
N GLU A 402 -36.61 -13.02 -7.77
CA GLU A 402 -36.50 -14.39 -7.28
C GLU A 402 -36.44 -14.40 -5.74
N ILE A 403 -37.24 -15.26 -5.11
CA ILE A 403 -37.27 -15.45 -3.66
C ILE A 403 -36.15 -16.41 -3.23
N ASP A 404 -35.47 -16.02 -2.16
CA ASP A 404 -34.46 -16.82 -1.49
C ASP A 404 -35.10 -18.08 -0.86
N LYS A 405 -34.68 -19.25 -1.35
CA LYS A 405 -35.12 -20.57 -0.88
C LYS A 405 -34.76 -20.90 0.57
N TRP A 406 -33.96 -20.07 1.23
CA TRP A 406 -33.69 -20.20 2.67
C TRP A 406 -34.60 -19.32 3.54
N LYS A 407 -35.44 -18.48 2.93
CA LYS A 407 -36.22 -17.43 3.62
C LYS A 407 -37.71 -17.45 3.31
N TYR A 408 -38.09 -17.85 2.10
CA TYR A 408 -39.50 -17.97 1.69
C TYR A 408 -40.31 -16.66 1.83
N TYR A 409 -39.67 -15.49 1.66
CA TYR A 409 -40.31 -14.17 1.53
C TYR A 409 -39.57 -13.28 0.50
N CYS A 410 -40.24 -12.39 -0.25
CA CYS A 410 -39.52 -11.45 -1.15
C CYS A 410 -38.78 -10.40 -0.33
N LYS A 411 -37.45 -10.47 -0.34
CA LYS A 411 -36.57 -9.45 0.27
C LYS A 411 -36.82 -8.05 -0.31
N GLY A 412 -37.17 -7.95 -1.59
CA GLY A 412 -37.56 -6.68 -2.24
C GLY A 412 -38.78 -6.05 -1.58
N CYS A 413 -39.93 -6.74 -1.61
CA CYS A 413 -41.15 -6.28 -0.94
C CYS A 413 -40.94 -6.05 0.56
N TYR A 414 -40.20 -6.92 1.25
CA TYR A 414 -39.88 -6.73 2.68
C TYR A 414 -39.08 -5.44 2.92
N ASN A 415 -38.19 -5.03 2.02
CA ASN A 415 -37.46 -3.78 2.16
C ASN A 415 -38.36 -2.55 1.89
N GLU A 416 -39.23 -2.65 0.88
CA GLU A 416 -40.16 -1.59 0.44
C GLU A 416 -41.32 -1.34 1.41
N GLU A 417 -41.78 -2.36 2.14
CA GLU A 417 -42.90 -2.24 3.07
C GLU A 417 -42.54 -1.29 4.22
N THR A 418 -43.25 -0.17 4.36
CA THR A 418 -42.98 0.81 5.43
C THR A 418 -43.76 0.49 6.70
N ASP A 419 -44.85 -0.26 6.59
CA ASP A 419 -45.61 -0.75 7.72
C ASP A 419 -44.80 -1.84 8.44
N ILE A 420 -44.31 -1.48 9.61
CA ILE A 420 -43.54 -2.31 10.54
C ILE A 420 -44.25 -3.62 10.89
N ILE A 421 -45.57 -3.59 11.06
CA ILE A 421 -46.38 -4.76 11.43
C ILE A 421 -46.44 -5.71 10.24
N LYS A 422 -46.68 -5.17 9.03
CA LYS A 422 -46.63 -5.95 7.78
C LYS A 422 -45.23 -6.51 7.52
N LYS A 423 -44.15 -5.74 7.75
CA LYS A 423 -42.76 -6.23 7.69
C LYS A 423 -42.54 -7.45 8.58
N ASN A 424 -42.92 -7.36 9.85
CA ASN A 424 -42.77 -8.45 10.80
C ASN A 424 -43.66 -9.65 10.43
N TYR A 425 -44.87 -9.42 9.92
CA TYR A 425 -45.76 -10.46 9.41
C TYR A 425 -45.20 -11.18 8.17
N MET A 426 -44.65 -10.44 7.20
CA MET A 426 -43.99 -11.03 6.02
C MET A 426 -42.81 -11.93 6.42
N LYS A 427 -42.11 -11.62 7.51
CA LYS A 427 -40.93 -12.36 7.98
C LYS A 427 -41.26 -13.52 8.92
N TYR A 428 -42.18 -13.33 9.86
CA TYR A 428 -42.46 -14.25 10.98
C TYR A 428 -43.88 -14.86 10.96
N GLY A 429 -44.76 -14.43 10.06
CA GLY A 429 -46.16 -14.85 10.04
C GLY A 429 -46.90 -14.40 11.30
N LEU A 430 -47.71 -15.29 11.86
CA LEU A 430 -48.53 -15.04 13.05
C LEU A 430 -47.76 -15.14 14.40
N ASN A 431 -46.47 -15.51 14.39
CA ASN A 431 -45.70 -15.88 15.59
C ASN A 431 -45.06 -14.68 16.34
N PHE A 432 -45.66 -13.49 16.26
CA PHE A 432 -45.20 -12.30 17.00
C PHE A 432 -46.39 -11.51 17.60
N LYS A 433 -46.11 -10.69 18.61
CA LYS A 433 -47.10 -9.78 19.20
C LYS A 433 -46.53 -8.37 19.40
N ILE A 434 -47.44 -7.42 19.52
CA ILE A 434 -47.12 -6.03 19.85
C ILE A 434 -47.43 -5.80 21.34
N PHE A 435 -46.46 -5.24 22.05
CA PHE A 435 -46.62 -4.76 23.41
C PHE A 435 -47.24 -3.37 23.38
N ASN A 436 -48.49 -3.26 23.85
CA ASN A 436 -49.25 -2.03 23.81
C ASN A 436 -48.84 -1.11 24.98
N THR A 437 -48.82 0.19 24.75
CA THR A 437 -48.40 1.19 25.73
C THR A 437 -49.31 1.25 26.97
N LEU A 438 -50.58 0.84 26.88
CA LEU A 438 -51.49 0.72 28.03
C LEU A 438 -51.06 -0.40 29.00
N ASP A 439 -50.34 -1.42 28.51
CA ASP A 439 -49.89 -2.54 29.33
C ASP A 439 -48.77 -2.17 30.30
N TYR A 440 -48.20 -0.96 30.21
CA TYR A 440 -47.31 -0.46 31.26
C TYR A 440 -48.00 -0.37 32.63
N ASN A 441 -49.33 -0.17 32.67
CA ASN A 441 -50.11 -0.12 33.90
C ASN A 441 -50.26 -1.48 34.61
N LEU A 442 -50.00 -2.59 33.90
CA LEU A 442 -50.01 -3.94 34.48
C LEU A 442 -48.80 -4.17 35.37
N ASN A 443 -48.95 -5.00 36.41
CA ASN A 443 -47.80 -5.47 37.20
C ASN A 443 -46.97 -6.50 36.40
N LEU A 444 -45.78 -6.85 36.92
CA LEU A 444 -44.84 -7.71 36.20
C LEU A 444 -45.38 -9.13 35.94
N GLU A 445 -46.18 -9.69 36.84
CA GLU A 445 -46.77 -11.03 36.67
C GLU A 445 -47.93 -11.04 35.66
N GLU A 446 -48.74 -9.98 35.64
CA GLU A 446 -49.77 -9.77 34.61
C GLU A 446 -49.15 -9.62 33.20
N LYS A 447 -48.05 -8.86 33.08
CA LYS A 447 -47.27 -8.72 31.83
C LYS A 447 -46.74 -10.06 31.36
N LYS A 448 -46.14 -10.87 32.26
CA LYS A 448 -45.68 -12.24 31.97
C LYS A 448 -46.80 -13.12 31.44
N ALA A 449 -47.95 -13.15 32.13
CA ALA A 449 -49.10 -13.97 31.74
C ALA A 449 -49.62 -13.61 30.33
N LYS A 450 -49.74 -12.31 30.02
CA LYS A 450 -50.30 -11.82 28.75
C LYS A 450 -49.45 -12.15 27.52
N TYR A 451 -48.13 -12.23 27.67
CA TYR A 451 -47.19 -12.33 26.54
C TYR A 451 -46.45 -13.67 26.42
N LYS A 452 -46.63 -14.61 27.36
CA LYS A 452 -45.91 -15.89 27.47
C LYS A 452 -45.87 -16.76 26.20
N ASN A 453 -46.89 -16.71 25.35
CA ASN A 453 -47.05 -17.60 24.20
C ASN A 453 -46.50 -17.04 22.87
N PHE A 454 -45.81 -15.90 22.88
CA PHE A 454 -45.26 -15.27 21.68
C PHE A 454 -43.73 -15.27 21.70
N TYR A 455 -43.12 -15.78 20.64
CA TYR A 455 -41.65 -15.85 20.50
C TYR A 455 -40.98 -14.49 20.32
N PHE A 456 -41.70 -13.51 19.77
CA PHE A 456 -41.20 -12.16 19.53
C PHE A 456 -42.24 -11.12 19.97
N ILE A 457 -41.81 -10.16 20.77
CA ILE A 457 -42.66 -9.11 21.35
C ILE A 457 -42.03 -7.76 21.02
N PHE A 458 -42.68 -6.99 20.15
CA PHE A 458 -42.20 -5.67 19.73
C PHE A 458 -43.01 -4.56 20.40
N CYS A 459 -42.35 -3.49 20.84
CA CYS A 459 -43.06 -2.34 21.41
C CYS A 459 -43.85 -1.56 20.34
N GLU A 460 -45.10 -1.23 20.65
CA GLU A 460 -45.97 -0.37 19.83
C GLU A 460 -45.34 0.99 19.48
N LYS A 461 -44.65 1.63 20.44
CA LYS A 461 -44.09 2.99 20.28
C LYS A 461 -42.70 3.00 19.62
N CYS A 462 -41.81 2.09 20.01
CA CYS A 462 -40.40 2.09 19.56
C CYS A 462 -40.09 1.05 18.47
N ASN A 463 -40.95 0.06 18.24
CA ASN A 463 -40.71 -1.16 17.43
C ASN A 463 -39.35 -1.85 17.67
N ASN A 464 -38.81 -1.72 18.89
CA ASN A 464 -37.71 -2.55 19.34
C ASN A 464 -38.27 -3.72 20.15
N ASP A 465 -37.47 -4.76 20.28
CA ASP A 465 -37.78 -5.91 21.14
C ASP A 465 -38.02 -5.44 22.58
N ILE A 466 -39.05 -6.00 23.22
CA ILE A 466 -39.33 -5.79 24.64
C ILE A 466 -38.34 -6.63 25.46
N ASN A 467 -37.80 -6.05 26.53
CA ASN A 467 -36.99 -6.81 27.48
C ASN A 467 -37.86 -7.90 28.13
N THR A 468 -37.55 -9.17 27.90
CA THR A 468 -38.36 -10.32 28.34
C THR A 468 -38.21 -10.67 29.82
N ASN A 469 -37.28 -10.05 30.54
CA ASN A 469 -37.15 -10.23 32.00
C ASN A 469 -38.09 -9.28 32.77
N TYR A 470 -38.27 -8.05 32.27
CA TYR A 470 -39.01 -6.97 32.95
C TYR A 470 -40.22 -6.43 32.18
N TYR A 471 -40.44 -6.88 30.94
CA TYR A 471 -41.57 -6.56 30.08
C TYR A 471 -41.80 -5.04 29.85
N TYR A 472 -40.75 -4.32 29.43
CA TYR A 472 -40.83 -2.93 28.95
C TYR A 472 -39.88 -2.63 27.77
N CYS A 473 -40.14 -1.56 26.97
CA CYS A 473 -39.18 -1.07 25.96
C CYS A 473 -38.13 -0.18 26.65
N GLU A 474 -36.88 -0.62 26.69
CA GLU A 474 -35.77 0.14 27.25
C GLU A 474 -35.57 1.49 26.54
N ASN A 475 -35.66 1.52 25.21
CA ASN A 475 -35.52 2.76 24.44
C ASN A 475 -36.59 3.80 24.83
N CYS A 476 -37.86 3.39 24.97
CA CYS A 476 -38.90 4.29 25.49
C CYS A 476 -38.65 4.71 26.94
N TYR A 477 -38.13 3.80 27.78
CA TYR A 477 -37.85 4.11 29.19
C TYR A 477 -36.76 5.17 29.32
N TYR A 478 -35.72 5.14 28.48
CA TYR A 478 -34.69 6.19 28.50
C TYR A 478 -35.17 7.52 27.90
N GLU A 479 -36.04 7.50 26.88
CA GLU A 479 -36.64 8.71 26.27
C GLU A 479 -37.71 9.40 27.13
N GLU A 480 -38.39 8.67 28.02
CA GLU A 480 -39.47 9.24 28.83
C GLU A 480 -38.93 10.26 29.86
N THR A 481 -39.56 11.42 29.97
CA THR A 481 -39.14 12.51 30.88
C THR A 481 -40.06 12.65 32.09
N ASP A 482 -41.28 12.11 31.98
CA ASP A 482 -42.26 12.03 33.06
C ASP A 482 -41.88 10.92 34.06
N ILE A 483 -41.61 11.36 35.30
CA ILE A 483 -41.20 10.49 36.42
C ILE A 483 -42.28 9.44 36.78
N ILE A 484 -43.56 9.79 36.62
CA ILE A 484 -44.70 8.91 36.90
C ILE A 484 -44.74 7.82 35.84
N LYS A 485 -44.64 8.19 34.55
CA LYS A 485 -44.62 7.22 33.45
C LYS A 485 -43.41 6.31 33.53
N LYS A 486 -42.21 6.82 33.88
CA LYS A 486 -41.03 5.98 34.15
C LYS A 486 -41.25 4.94 35.23
N GLY A 487 -41.87 5.35 36.35
CA GLY A 487 -42.27 4.43 37.41
C GLY A 487 -43.20 3.32 36.91
N TYR A 488 -44.30 3.69 36.25
CA TYR A 488 -45.26 2.72 35.67
C TYR A 488 -44.62 1.77 34.65
N MET A 489 -43.77 2.29 33.76
CA MET A 489 -43.13 1.47 32.72
C MET A 489 -42.31 0.32 33.30
N LYS A 490 -41.52 0.57 34.36
CA LYS A 490 -40.58 -0.40 34.94
C LYS A 490 -41.16 -1.18 36.13
N TYR A 491 -41.96 -0.53 36.98
CA TYR A 491 -42.44 -1.07 38.27
C TYR A 491 -43.97 -1.17 38.38
N GLY A 492 -44.73 -0.78 37.35
CA GLY A 492 -46.19 -0.69 37.44
C GLY A 492 -46.59 0.32 38.52
N SER A 493 -47.61 0.02 39.32
CA SER A 493 -48.04 0.89 40.42
C SER A 493 -47.15 0.87 41.68
N ASN A 494 -46.17 -0.05 41.78
CA ASN A 494 -45.41 -0.25 43.03
C ASN A 494 -44.10 0.58 43.12
N PHE A 495 -44.22 1.90 42.92
CA PHE A 495 -43.11 2.85 43.11
C PHE A 495 -43.54 4.05 43.95
N LYS A 496 -42.55 4.78 44.49
CA LYS A 496 -42.81 6.00 45.25
C LYS A 496 -41.89 7.15 44.82
N ILE A 497 -42.37 8.36 45.10
CA ILE A 497 -41.59 9.58 44.90
C ILE A 497 -40.91 9.96 46.22
N PHE A 498 -39.62 10.24 46.14
CA PHE A 498 -38.84 10.86 47.21
C PHE A 498 -39.00 12.38 47.11
N SER A 499 -39.56 12.98 48.16
CA SER A 499 -39.79 14.43 48.20
C SER A 499 -38.59 15.19 48.73
N THR A 500 -38.44 16.45 48.35
CA THR A 500 -37.42 17.34 48.90
C THR A 500 -37.66 17.63 50.39
N LEU A 501 -38.89 17.50 50.87
CA LEU A 501 -39.21 17.55 52.30
C LEU A 501 -38.61 16.37 53.09
N ASP A 502 -38.33 15.24 52.43
CA ASP A 502 -37.75 14.06 53.08
C ASP A 502 -36.26 14.22 53.43
N TYR A 503 -35.61 15.29 52.97
CA TYR A 503 -34.27 15.67 53.46
C TYR A 503 -34.28 16.19 54.91
N ASN A 504 -35.45 16.54 55.46
CA ASN A 504 -35.58 16.89 56.88
C ASN A 504 -35.60 15.64 57.79
N LEU A 505 -35.80 14.45 57.21
CA LEU A 505 -35.76 13.18 57.93
C LEU A 505 -34.31 12.69 58.06
N ASN A 506 -33.97 12.10 59.21
CA ASN A 506 -32.69 11.43 59.39
C ASN A 506 -32.60 10.18 58.50
N LEU A 507 -31.42 9.55 58.42
CA LEU A 507 -31.17 8.45 57.50
C LEU A 507 -32.01 7.19 57.82
N GLU A 508 -32.29 6.91 59.09
CA GLU A 508 -33.07 5.74 59.50
C GLU A 508 -34.57 5.93 59.26
N GLU A 509 -35.09 7.14 59.48
CA GLU A 509 -36.47 7.51 59.13
C GLU A 509 -36.72 7.35 57.62
N ARG A 510 -35.77 7.79 56.78
CA ARG A 510 -35.87 7.62 55.31
C ARG A 510 -35.84 6.15 54.90
N LYS A 511 -35.00 5.32 55.54
CA LYS A 511 -34.97 3.86 55.30
C LYS A 511 -36.32 3.23 55.61
N ALA A 512 -36.91 3.55 56.76
CA ALA A 512 -38.21 3.01 57.18
C ALA A 512 -39.33 3.41 56.21
N LYS A 513 -39.35 4.68 55.77
CA LYS A 513 -40.40 5.24 54.89
C LYS A 513 -40.47 4.57 53.50
N TYR A 514 -39.35 4.13 52.94
CA TYR A 514 -39.27 3.66 51.55
C TYR A 514 -39.03 2.16 51.37
N LYS A 515 -38.87 1.38 52.46
CA LYS A 515 -38.48 -0.04 52.45
C LYS A 515 -39.36 -0.98 51.59
N ASN A 516 -40.63 -0.65 51.40
CA ASN A 516 -41.63 -1.56 50.80
C ASN A 516 -42.00 -1.21 49.33
N PHE A 517 -41.24 -0.35 48.65
CA PHE A 517 -41.47 0.01 47.25
C PHE A 517 -40.35 -0.51 46.34
N ASP A 518 -40.70 -1.06 45.18
CA ASP A 518 -39.73 -1.65 44.24
C ASP A 518 -38.89 -0.58 43.51
N GLY A 519 -39.38 0.66 43.47
CA GLY A 519 -38.67 1.80 42.89
C GLY A 519 -38.92 3.10 43.66
N ILE A 520 -37.87 3.90 43.83
CA ILE A 520 -37.92 5.23 44.44
C ILE A 520 -37.39 6.24 43.42
N PHE A 521 -38.15 7.28 43.09
CA PHE A 521 -37.70 8.33 42.16
C PHE A 521 -37.78 9.70 42.83
N CYS A 522 -36.78 10.57 42.65
CA CYS A 522 -36.79 11.88 43.31
C CYS A 522 -37.43 12.97 42.46
N GLU A 523 -38.37 13.72 43.07
CA GLU A 523 -39.16 14.78 42.43
C GLU A 523 -38.33 15.91 41.80
N LYS A 524 -37.14 16.22 42.36
CA LYS A 524 -36.29 17.34 41.91
C LYS A 524 -35.33 16.94 40.78
N CYS A 525 -34.96 15.66 40.68
CA CYS A 525 -33.99 15.18 39.70
C CYS A 525 -34.59 14.24 38.64
N ASN A 526 -35.84 13.79 38.76
CA ASN A 526 -36.49 12.74 37.96
C ASN A 526 -35.66 11.45 37.80
N ASN A 527 -34.71 11.21 38.71
CA ASN A 527 -33.83 10.05 38.71
C ASN A 527 -34.22 9.08 39.82
N GLU A 528 -33.96 7.81 39.56
CA GLU A 528 -34.12 6.69 40.49
C GLU A 528 -33.10 6.80 41.63
N ILE A 529 -33.55 6.65 42.89
CA ILE A 529 -32.70 6.55 44.08
C ILE A 529 -32.45 5.05 44.34
N VAL A 530 -31.18 4.64 44.27
CA VAL A 530 -30.78 3.25 44.49
C VAL A 530 -29.92 3.16 45.73
N GLY A 531 -30.36 2.41 46.74
CA GLY A 531 -29.60 2.00 47.94
C GLY A 531 -29.26 3.09 48.97
N GLU A 532 -29.01 4.34 48.55
CA GLU A 532 -28.49 5.39 49.43
C GLU A 532 -29.57 6.24 50.15
N TYR A 533 -30.85 6.10 49.79
CA TYR A 533 -31.98 6.85 50.39
C TYR A 533 -31.89 8.40 50.31
N TYR A 534 -31.11 8.94 49.36
CA TYR A 534 -31.07 10.38 49.00
C TYR A 534 -30.76 10.56 47.49
N CYS A 535 -31.25 11.62 46.79
CA CYS A 535 -30.90 11.82 45.37
C CYS A 535 -29.49 12.37 45.23
N LYS A 536 -28.54 11.48 44.91
CA LYS A 536 -27.14 11.79 44.56
C LYS A 536 -27.01 12.85 43.46
N ASN A 537 -27.90 12.84 42.46
CA ASN A 537 -27.95 13.86 41.40
C ASN A 537 -28.47 15.23 41.87
N CYS A 538 -29.28 15.30 42.94
CA CYS A 538 -29.61 16.57 43.58
C CYS A 538 -28.44 17.05 44.43
N TYR A 539 -27.85 16.17 45.25
CA TYR A 539 -26.71 16.48 46.11
C TYR A 539 -25.55 17.07 45.29
N ASN A 540 -25.18 16.44 44.17
CA ASN A 540 -24.12 16.91 43.27
C ASN A 540 -24.46 18.22 42.52
N LYS A 541 -25.72 18.64 42.48
CA LYS A 541 -26.17 19.89 41.83
C LYS A 541 -26.45 21.03 42.82
N GLU A 542 -26.54 20.72 44.10
CA GLU A 542 -26.80 21.71 45.14
C GLU A 542 -25.51 22.49 45.42
N ALA A 543 -25.51 23.79 45.14
CA ALA A 543 -24.34 24.65 45.35
C ALA A 543 -24.26 25.19 46.78
N ASP A 544 -25.37 25.10 47.52
CA ASP A 544 -25.47 25.49 48.91
C ASP A 544 -24.90 24.36 49.79
N VAL A 545 -23.73 24.62 50.37
CA VAL A 545 -23.00 23.73 51.28
C VAL A 545 -23.86 23.28 52.46
N ILE A 546 -24.68 24.18 53.01
CA ILE A 546 -25.55 23.88 54.14
C ILE A 546 -26.61 22.87 53.69
N LYS A 547 -27.25 23.11 52.55
CA LYS A 547 -28.24 22.18 51.99
C LYS A 547 -27.63 20.83 51.61
N GLN A 548 -26.39 20.78 51.11
CA GLN A 548 -25.69 19.51 50.90
C GLN A 548 -25.51 18.71 52.20
N GLY A 549 -25.16 19.38 53.30
CA GLY A 549 -25.12 18.80 54.64
C GLY A 549 -26.47 18.18 55.04
N TYR A 550 -27.55 18.98 55.00
CA TYR A 550 -28.91 18.52 55.30
C TYR A 550 -29.32 17.32 54.43
N MET A 551 -29.08 17.38 53.11
CA MET A 551 -29.50 16.33 52.17
C MET A 551 -28.86 14.97 52.45
N LYS A 552 -27.62 14.97 52.96
CA LYS A 552 -26.85 13.76 53.23
C LYS A 552 -27.02 13.27 54.67
N TYR A 553 -26.87 14.16 55.65
CA TYR A 553 -26.79 13.82 57.08
C TYR A 553 -28.09 14.07 57.86
N GLY A 554 -29.05 14.82 57.31
CA GLY A 554 -30.28 15.21 58.02
C GLY A 554 -30.05 16.45 58.89
N SER A 555 -30.78 16.55 60.00
CA SER A 555 -30.81 17.75 60.85
C SER A 555 -29.70 17.87 61.89
N ASN A 556 -28.87 16.85 62.12
CA ASN A 556 -27.83 16.85 63.16
C ASN A 556 -26.41 17.10 62.61
N PHE A 557 -26.17 18.27 62.03
CA PHE A 557 -24.83 18.73 61.64
C PHE A 557 -24.72 20.24 61.79
N GLU A 558 -23.49 20.76 61.91
CA GLU A 558 -23.24 22.20 62.10
C GLU A 558 -22.10 22.71 61.21
N ILE A 559 -22.03 24.03 61.04
CA ILE A 559 -21.00 24.71 60.26
C ILE A 559 -19.94 25.38 61.14
N PHE A 560 -18.69 25.07 60.81
CA PHE A 560 -17.51 25.72 61.33
C PHE A 560 -17.25 27.00 60.55
N SER A 561 -17.41 28.16 61.20
CA SER A 561 -17.16 29.44 60.55
C SER A 561 -15.67 29.75 60.53
N THR A 562 -15.20 30.51 59.55
CA THR A 562 -13.79 30.94 59.55
C THR A 562 -13.50 32.12 60.47
N LEU A 563 -14.54 32.68 61.10
CA LEU A 563 -14.37 33.52 62.29
C LEU A 563 -13.97 32.69 63.53
N ASP A 564 -14.33 31.40 63.59
CA ASP A 564 -13.99 30.51 64.71
C ASP A 564 -12.52 30.06 64.72
N TYR A 565 -11.75 30.37 63.68
CA TYR A 565 -10.29 30.30 63.74
C TYR A 565 -9.70 31.26 64.80
N ASN A 566 -10.44 32.29 65.21
CA ASN A 566 -10.05 33.21 66.28
C ASN A 566 -10.29 32.65 67.69
N LEU A 567 -11.09 31.59 67.83
CA LEU A 567 -11.31 30.89 69.10
C LEU A 567 -10.12 29.98 69.41
N ASN A 568 -9.87 29.71 70.69
CA ASN A 568 -8.90 28.71 71.12
C ASN A 568 -9.45 27.27 70.95
N LEU A 569 -8.61 26.25 71.16
CA LEU A 569 -9.00 24.86 70.90
C LEU A 569 -10.12 24.38 71.85
N GLU A 570 -10.06 24.70 73.15
CA GLU A 570 -11.07 24.30 74.13
C GLU A 570 -12.42 24.97 73.85
N GLU A 571 -12.40 26.26 73.47
CA GLU A 571 -13.59 27.00 73.02
C GLU A 571 -14.24 26.36 71.79
N ARG A 572 -13.43 25.94 70.80
CA ARG A 572 -13.94 25.23 69.62
C ARG A 572 -14.47 23.84 69.94
N MET A 573 -13.82 23.11 70.84
CA MET A 573 -14.30 21.80 71.31
C MET A 573 -15.68 21.96 71.95
N ALA A 574 -15.81 22.85 72.94
CA ALA A 574 -17.08 23.11 73.62
C ALA A 574 -18.21 23.54 72.67
N LYS A 575 -17.90 24.40 71.68
CA LYS A 575 -18.89 24.91 70.71
C LYS A 575 -19.46 23.82 69.78
N TYR A 576 -18.70 22.76 69.49
CA TYR A 576 -19.03 21.81 68.43
C TYR A 576 -19.15 20.34 68.86
N MET A 577 -19.00 20.04 70.16
CA MET A 577 -19.00 18.66 70.69
C MET A 577 -20.32 17.90 70.51
N GLU A 578 -21.47 18.59 70.51
CA GLU A 578 -22.80 17.96 70.48
C GLU A 578 -23.27 17.53 69.07
N TYR A 579 -22.57 17.91 68.01
CA TYR A 579 -22.98 17.64 66.63
C TYR A 579 -22.29 16.41 66.05
N ASP A 580 -23.06 15.51 65.41
CA ASP A 580 -22.53 14.29 64.79
C ASP A 580 -21.54 14.60 63.66
N TYR A 581 -21.80 15.64 62.87
CA TYR A 581 -20.96 16.08 61.74
C TYR A 581 -20.75 17.60 61.76
N ILE A 582 -19.53 18.05 61.40
CA ILE A 582 -19.16 19.47 61.37
C ILE A 582 -18.50 19.77 60.02
N LEU A 583 -19.03 20.75 59.27
CA LEU A 583 -18.53 21.12 57.93
C LEU A 583 -17.95 22.54 57.93
N CYS A 584 -16.83 22.76 57.25
CA CYS A 584 -16.24 24.10 57.16
C CYS A 584 -16.87 24.97 56.07
N GLU A 585 -17.25 26.21 56.42
CA GLU A 585 -17.93 27.15 55.53
C GLU A 585 -17.19 27.45 54.21
N LYS A 586 -15.85 27.36 54.19
CA LYS A 586 -15.03 27.70 53.00
C LYS A 586 -14.61 26.49 52.16
N CYS A 587 -14.28 25.35 52.78
CA CYS A 587 -13.77 24.18 52.06
C CYS A 587 -14.84 23.12 51.75
N ASN A 588 -15.98 23.14 52.46
CA ASN A 588 -16.98 22.06 52.49
C ASN A 588 -16.35 20.66 52.71
N ASN A 589 -15.25 20.62 53.45
CA ASN A 589 -14.73 19.39 54.03
C ASN A 589 -15.22 19.30 55.47
N GLU A 590 -15.34 18.08 55.94
CA GLU A 590 -15.54 17.77 57.35
C GLU A 590 -14.35 18.29 58.18
N ILE A 591 -14.68 18.85 59.35
CA ILE A 591 -13.71 19.33 60.33
C ILE A 591 -13.12 18.14 61.06
N ASP A 592 -11.80 18.15 61.23
CA ASP A 592 -11.12 17.14 62.02
C ASP A 592 -11.48 17.31 63.51
N LYS A 593 -12.25 16.38 64.07
CA LYS A 593 -12.68 16.38 65.48
C LYS A 593 -11.52 16.17 66.48
N GLN A 594 -10.30 15.86 66.03
CA GLN A 594 -9.12 15.83 66.90
C GLN A 594 -8.51 17.23 67.12
N TYR A 595 -8.66 18.14 66.15
CA TYR A 595 -7.99 19.47 66.16
C TYR A 595 -8.92 20.67 65.93
N TYR A 596 -10.21 20.41 65.67
CA TYR A 596 -11.27 21.38 65.37
C TYR A 596 -10.80 22.48 64.39
N ASN A 597 -10.38 22.07 63.18
CA ASN A 597 -10.00 22.98 62.08
C ASN A 597 -10.22 22.35 60.68
N CYS A 598 -10.30 23.17 59.62
CA CYS A 598 -10.21 22.67 58.23
C CYS A 598 -8.77 22.74 57.71
N ASN A 599 -8.16 21.56 57.58
CA ASN A 599 -6.82 21.33 56.98
C ASN A 599 -6.63 21.97 55.59
N LYS A 600 -7.70 22.25 54.84
CA LYS A 600 -7.66 22.84 53.49
C LYS A 600 -7.75 24.37 53.46
N CYS A 601 -8.35 25.00 54.48
CA CYS A 601 -8.60 26.45 54.50
C CYS A 601 -7.60 27.25 55.32
N TYR A 602 -6.92 26.61 56.28
CA TYR A 602 -5.91 27.25 57.12
C TYR A 602 -4.75 27.87 56.32
N ASN A 603 -4.48 27.35 55.11
CA ASN A 603 -3.31 27.72 54.30
C ASN A 603 -3.53 28.87 53.27
N ASN A 604 -4.63 29.64 53.30
CA ASN A 604 -5.04 30.41 52.09
C ASN A 604 -5.82 31.76 52.27
N GLN A 605 -5.46 32.67 53.18
CA GLN A 605 -6.15 33.97 53.39
C GLN A 605 -5.32 35.25 53.08
N ILE A 606 -5.55 35.97 51.97
CA ILE A 606 -5.23 37.43 51.76
C ILE A 606 -6.17 38.11 50.69
N MET A 607 -7.00 39.11 51.08
CA MET A 607 -7.59 40.31 50.34
C MET A 607 -8.45 40.15 49.02
N THR A 608 -9.78 40.44 48.86
CA THR A 608 -10.65 41.70 48.77
C THR A 608 -10.64 42.54 47.44
N SER A 609 -11.70 43.18 46.86
CA SER A 609 -13.20 43.15 46.96
C SER A 609 -14.01 44.13 45.99
N LYS A 610 -15.29 43.82 45.63
CA LYS A 610 -16.48 44.68 45.18
C LYS A 610 -16.71 45.17 43.70
N CYS A 611 -17.95 45.66 43.42
CA CYS A 611 -18.72 45.72 42.12
C CYS A 611 -19.55 47.04 41.90
N LYS A 612 -20.09 47.35 40.69
CA LYS A 612 -21.13 48.41 40.41
C LYS A 612 -21.90 48.29 39.05
N VAL A 613 -23.09 48.95 38.98
CA VAL A 613 -23.95 49.36 37.82
C VAL A 613 -25.27 48.56 37.55
N CYS A 614 -26.43 49.23 37.79
CA CYS A 614 -27.86 48.91 37.45
C CYS A 614 -28.46 47.60 38.01
N PHE A 615 -29.39 47.52 38.99
CA PHE A 615 -30.32 48.46 39.67
C PHE A 615 -31.63 48.90 38.94
N ILE A 616 -32.71 48.12 39.19
CA ILE A 616 -34.17 48.46 39.35
C ILE A 616 -34.95 49.22 38.24
N GLY A 617 -36.12 48.68 37.81
CA GLY A 617 -37.28 49.51 37.36
C GLY A 617 -38.24 48.99 36.25
N ASN A 618 -39.31 48.28 36.63
CA ASN A 618 -40.58 47.91 35.92
C ASN A 618 -40.93 48.28 34.45
N ASN A 619 -41.44 47.25 33.74
CA ASN A 619 -42.58 47.18 32.79
C ASN A 619 -42.80 48.19 31.63
N GLY A 620 -42.98 47.65 30.42
CA GLY A 620 -44.07 48.06 29.51
C GLY A 620 -43.69 48.30 28.04
N ASN A 621 -44.21 47.45 27.14
CA ASN A 621 -44.12 47.61 25.68
C ASN A 621 -44.47 49.02 25.19
N CYS A 622 -43.67 49.57 24.28
CA CYS A 622 -44.04 50.74 23.48
C CYS A 622 -43.75 50.48 21.99
N CYS A 623 -44.84 50.42 21.19
CA CYS A 623 -44.90 50.58 19.73
C CYS A 623 -44.28 49.53 18.78
N LEU A 624 -45.10 48.53 18.41
CA LEU A 624 -44.99 47.75 17.16
C LEU A 624 -46.11 48.17 16.18
N PHE A 625 -45.80 48.95 15.13
CA PHE A 625 -46.52 48.93 13.83
C PHE A 625 -45.83 49.80 12.74
N TYR A 626 -45.08 50.83 13.13
CA TYR A 626 -44.48 51.80 12.19
C TYR A 626 -43.17 51.31 11.53
N GLU A 627 -42.51 50.32 12.12
CA GLU A 627 -41.16 49.88 11.69
C GLU A 627 -41.15 48.95 10.47
N PHE A 628 -42.26 48.28 10.14
CA PHE A 628 -42.26 47.25 9.09
C PHE A 628 -42.25 47.83 7.66
N GLN A 629 -42.86 49.01 7.46
CA GLN A 629 -42.85 49.68 6.15
C GLN A 629 -41.51 50.40 5.91
N GLN A 630 -40.94 51.00 6.96
CA GLN A 630 -39.59 51.58 6.98
C GLN A 630 -38.51 50.53 6.65
N PHE A 631 -38.62 49.32 7.24
CA PHE A 631 -37.69 48.21 7.00
C PHE A 631 -37.58 47.78 5.53
N LEU A 632 -38.68 47.83 4.75
CA LEU A 632 -38.64 47.43 3.34
C LEU A 632 -37.95 48.46 2.44
N GLU A 633 -38.08 49.75 2.74
CA GLU A 633 -37.40 50.82 1.99
C GLU A 633 -35.93 50.93 2.36
N ASP A 634 -35.59 50.82 3.66
CA ASP A 634 -34.21 50.83 4.13
C ASP A 634 -33.42 49.59 3.65
N PHE A 635 -34.06 48.42 3.52
CA PHE A 635 -33.41 47.21 2.98
C PHE A 635 -33.02 47.35 1.50
N TYR A 636 -33.86 47.96 0.66
CA TYR A 636 -33.53 48.24 -0.74
C TYR A 636 -32.47 49.34 -0.90
N LYS A 637 -32.41 50.28 0.04
CA LYS A 637 -31.39 51.34 0.08
C LYS A 637 -30.03 50.80 0.54
N TRP A 638 -30.01 50.00 1.60
CA TRP A 638 -28.81 49.36 2.15
C TRP A 638 -28.07 48.46 1.12
N ILE A 639 -28.81 47.74 0.27
CA ILE A 639 -28.23 46.90 -0.80
C ILE A 639 -27.51 47.74 -1.87
N ASN A 640 -28.02 48.93 -2.20
CA ASN A 640 -27.45 49.78 -3.25
C ASN A 640 -26.30 50.70 -2.74
N GLU A 641 -26.28 51.01 -1.45
CA GLU A 641 -25.23 51.83 -0.83
C GLU A 641 -23.96 51.02 -0.45
N ASN A 642 -24.10 49.72 -0.15
CA ASN A 642 -22.98 48.86 0.26
C ASN A 642 -22.32 48.13 -0.92
N LYS A 643 -21.54 48.87 -1.73
CA LYS A 643 -20.68 48.34 -2.81
C LYS A 643 -19.77 47.19 -2.32
N PHE A 644 -20.14 45.94 -2.60
CA PHE A 644 -19.31 44.76 -2.33
C PHE A 644 -18.38 44.42 -3.51
N ILE A 645 -17.34 45.22 -3.71
CA ILE A 645 -16.12 44.83 -4.44
C ILE A 645 -14.88 45.32 -3.66
N ASP A 646 -13.95 44.39 -3.48
CA ASP A 646 -12.54 44.48 -3.08
C ASP A 646 -12.11 45.02 -1.69
N ASP A 647 -11.47 44.08 -0.99
CA ASP A 647 -10.23 44.18 -0.21
C ASP A 647 -10.12 44.78 1.21
N TYR A 648 -9.28 44.05 1.96
CA TYR A 648 -8.49 44.41 3.15
C TYR A 648 -9.22 44.47 4.52
N LEU A 649 -8.93 43.51 5.42
CA LEU A 649 -7.88 43.54 6.46
C LEU A 649 -8.20 44.52 7.62
N VAL A 650 -7.96 44.25 8.91
CA VAL A 650 -7.33 43.14 9.65
C VAL A 650 -7.74 43.27 11.13
N ILE A 651 -7.81 42.17 11.89
CA ILE A 651 -7.22 42.10 13.24
C ILE A 651 -6.94 40.64 13.59
N LYS A 652 -5.76 40.43 14.19
CA LYS A 652 -5.11 39.13 14.41
C LYS A 652 -5.26 38.68 15.86
N LYS A 653 -5.02 37.38 16.08
CA LYS A 653 -4.46 36.76 17.30
C LYS A 653 -5.31 36.84 18.59
N GLN A 654 -5.80 35.69 19.06
CA GLN A 654 -5.07 34.84 20.03
C GLN A 654 -5.88 33.60 20.46
N LYS A 655 -5.40 32.42 20.06
CA LYS A 655 -5.10 31.31 20.97
C LYS A 655 -3.94 30.52 20.35
N GLY A 656 -3.10 29.91 21.18
CA GLY A 656 -1.86 29.24 20.75
C GLY A 656 -2.11 27.88 20.09
N GLU A 657 -2.98 27.84 19.08
CA GLU A 657 -3.22 26.64 18.30
C GLU A 657 -2.08 26.40 17.33
N ILE A 658 -1.68 25.13 17.21
CA ILE A 658 -0.61 24.72 16.32
C ILE A 658 -1.19 24.67 14.91
N SER A 659 -0.45 25.28 13.98
CA SER A 659 -0.73 25.27 12.54
C SER A 659 -1.07 23.86 12.08
N ASP A 660 -2.12 23.71 11.29
CA ASP A 660 -2.49 22.41 10.72
C ASP A 660 -1.41 21.87 9.79
N TYR A 661 -0.58 22.75 9.21
CA TYR A 661 0.60 22.37 8.45
C TYR A 661 1.78 21.93 9.33
N ASP A 662 1.74 22.17 10.64
CA ASP A 662 2.71 21.61 11.60
C ASP A 662 2.26 20.25 12.16
N LEU A 663 0.99 19.85 12.00
CA LEU A 663 0.53 18.50 12.31
C LEU A 663 0.76 17.54 11.14
N ASP A 664 1.11 16.28 11.44
CA ASP A 664 1.14 15.25 10.40
C ASP A 664 -0.27 14.80 10.00
N GLU A 665 -0.37 13.99 8.94
CA GLU A 665 -1.66 13.55 8.42
C GLU A 665 -2.54 12.89 9.49
N GLU A 666 -2.05 11.87 10.20
CA GLU A 666 -2.82 11.11 11.20
C GLU A 666 -3.23 12.00 12.39
N ASP A 667 -2.36 12.92 12.83
CA ASP A 667 -2.69 13.88 13.88
C ASP A 667 -3.78 14.88 13.43
N ARG A 668 -3.77 15.32 12.16
CA ARG A 668 -4.89 16.07 11.55
C ARG A 668 -6.17 15.23 11.51
N ARG A 669 -6.08 13.95 11.12
CA ARG A 669 -7.23 13.01 11.11
C ARG A 669 -7.88 12.91 12.48
N VAL A 670 -7.08 12.86 13.55
CA VAL A 670 -7.59 12.76 14.93
C VAL A 670 -8.10 14.11 15.46
N LYS A 671 -7.42 15.23 15.16
CA LYS A 671 -7.88 16.59 15.52
C LYS A 671 -9.26 16.89 14.93
N TYR A 672 -9.48 16.50 13.67
CA TYR A 672 -10.67 16.84 12.90
C TYR A 672 -11.66 15.70 12.67
N LYS A 673 -11.55 14.59 13.40
CA LYS A 673 -12.45 13.43 13.26
C LYS A 673 -13.94 13.78 13.49
N ASP A 674 -14.20 14.80 14.32
CA ASP A 674 -15.54 15.26 14.72
C ASP A 674 -15.91 16.62 14.06
N PHE A 675 -15.15 17.07 13.05
CA PHE A 675 -15.32 18.38 12.41
C PHE A 675 -15.74 18.26 10.94
N ASP A 676 -16.80 18.97 10.55
CA ASP A 676 -17.33 18.95 9.18
C ASP A 676 -16.38 19.58 8.14
N TYR A 677 -15.60 20.60 8.52
CA TYR A 677 -14.67 21.28 7.63
C TYR A 677 -13.46 21.88 8.35
N ILE A 678 -12.37 22.03 7.59
CA ILE A 678 -11.09 22.61 7.99
C ILE A 678 -10.85 23.86 7.14
N LEU A 679 -10.29 24.93 7.72
CA LEU A 679 -9.89 26.14 7.01
C LEU A 679 -8.41 26.04 6.60
N CYS A 680 -8.10 26.36 5.35
CA CYS A 680 -6.72 26.43 4.86
C CYS A 680 -6.03 27.72 5.31
N GLU A 681 -5.07 27.64 6.23
CA GLU A 681 -4.33 28.79 6.77
C GLU A 681 -3.54 29.63 5.74
N LYS A 682 -3.33 29.12 4.52
CA LYS A 682 -2.64 29.83 3.43
C LYS A 682 -3.59 30.54 2.44
N CYS A 683 -4.89 30.23 2.42
CA CYS A 683 -5.82 30.85 1.46
C CYS A 683 -7.27 30.98 1.94
N ASP A 684 -7.52 30.76 3.24
CA ASP A 684 -8.79 30.86 3.97
C ASP A 684 -10.01 30.13 3.39
N LYS A 685 -9.77 29.24 2.43
CA LYS A 685 -10.80 28.39 1.83
C LYS A 685 -11.14 27.21 2.76
N LYS A 686 -12.43 26.88 2.84
CA LYS A 686 -12.96 25.74 3.59
C LYS A 686 -12.83 24.45 2.78
N TYR A 687 -12.39 23.37 3.43
CA TYR A 687 -12.22 22.04 2.86
C TYR A 687 -12.86 21.00 3.77
N HIS A 688 -13.68 20.10 3.22
CA HIS A 688 -14.28 19.02 4.00
C HIS A 688 -13.23 17.93 4.13
N TYR A 689 -13.05 17.39 5.33
CA TYR A 689 -12.10 16.30 5.59
C TYR A 689 -12.31 15.03 4.72
N ASN A 690 -13.46 14.93 4.02
CA ASN A 690 -13.76 13.85 3.05
C ASN A 690 -14.06 14.30 1.59
N TYR A 691 -14.15 15.59 1.25
CA TYR A 691 -14.38 16.05 -0.15
C TYR A 691 -14.16 17.58 -0.40
N CYS A 692 -14.23 18.01 -1.66
CA CYS A 692 -14.24 19.43 -2.02
C CYS A 692 -15.56 20.13 -1.62
N TYR A 693 -15.47 21.06 -0.67
CA TYR A 693 -16.60 21.71 0.02
C TYR A 693 -17.33 22.78 -0.83
N ASN A 694 -16.64 23.43 -1.77
CA ASN A 694 -17.18 24.60 -2.48
C ASN A 694 -18.29 24.29 -3.50
N CYS A 695 -18.44 23.05 -3.97
CA CYS A 695 -19.59 22.64 -4.79
C CYS A 695 -20.79 22.25 -3.93
N TYR A 696 -20.56 21.55 -2.81
CA TYR A 696 -21.61 21.07 -1.91
C TYR A 696 -22.37 22.21 -1.22
N ILE A 697 -21.67 23.26 -0.82
CA ILE A 697 -22.23 24.36 -0.03
C ILE A 697 -22.86 25.46 -0.89
N LYS A 698 -22.44 25.64 -2.15
CA LYS A 698 -23.12 26.59 -3.04
C LYS A 698 -24.55 26.14 -3.35
N GLU A 699 -24.77 24.84 -3.54
CA GLU A 699 -26.11 24.27 -3.77
C GLU A 699 -26.94 24.17 -2.48
N ILE A 700 -26.35 23.78 -1.35
CA ILE A 700 -27.08 23.69 -0.06
C ILE A 700 -27.46 25.06 0.51
N ASN A 701 -26.60 26.08 0.44
CA ASN A 701 -26.94 27.38 1.04
C ASN A 701 -27.98 28.17 0.24
N GLU A 702 -28.07 27.97 -1.08
CA GLU A 702 -29.21 28.50 -1.86
C GLU A 702 -30.51 27.74 -1.54
N LEU A 703 -30.45 26.41 -1.36
CA LEU A 703 -31.61 25.62 -0.92
C LEU A 703 -32.07 25.96 0.51
N ILE A 704 -31.16 26.27 1.44
CA ILE A 704 -31.51 26.70 2.80
C ILE A 704 -32.09 28.12 2.78
N LYS A 705 -31.54 29.06 1.98
CA LYS A 705 -32.14 30.40 1.81
C LYS A 705 -33.54 30.32 1.18
N LEU A 706 -33.73 29.52 0.13
CA LEU A 706 -35.05 29.28 -0.47
C LEU A 706 -36.01 28.66 0.55
N LYS A 707 -35.55 27.69 1.36
CA LYS A 707 -36.38 27.10 2.41
C LYS A 707 -36.76 28.12 3.50
N SER A 708 -35.84 28.96 3.98
CA SER A 708 -36.17 29.98 4.98
C SER A 708 -37.07 31.11 4.44
N ILE A 709 -37.08 31.35 3.13
CA ILE A 709 -37.96 32.33 2.47
C ILE A 709 -39.37 31.75 2.21
N LEU A 710 -39.45 30.46 1.88
CA LEU A 710 -40.72 29.78 1.62
C LEU A 710 -41.41 29.25 2.87
N GLN A 711 -40.68 28.87 3.92
CA GLN A 711 -41.24 28.21 5.10
C GLN A 711 -42.17 29.11 5.95
N PRO A 712 -41.90 30.41 6.18
CA PRO A 712 -42.88 31.31 6.79
C PRO A 712 -44.10 31.52 5.90
N LYS A 713 -43.91 31.67 4.58
CA LYS A 713 -45.00 31.89 3.62
C LYS A 713 -45.88 30.66 3.39
N LEU A 714 -45.33 29.45 3.53
CA LEU A 714 -46.11 28.21 3.62
C LEU A 714 -46.83 28.14 4.98
N GLN A 715 -46.16 28.47 6.08
CA GLN A 715 -46.78 28.42 7.41
C GLN A 715 -47.93 29.43 7.55
N ASP A 716 -47.84 30.62 6.94
CA ASP A 716 -48.92 31.61 6.90
C ASP A 716 -50.07 31.15 6.01
N TYR A 717 -49.79 30.49 4.89
CA TYR A 717 -50.79 29.87 4.02
C TYR A 717 -51.48 28.67 4.71
N GLU A 718 -50.73 27.83 5.42
CA GLU A 718 -51.25 26.71 6.21
C GLU A 718 -51.99 27.18 7.46
N ASN A 719 -51.57 28.28 8.11
CA ASN A 719 -52.30 28.91 9.21
C ASN A 719 -53.60 29.59 8.72
N PHE A 720 -53.61 30.13 7.51
CA PHE A 720 -54.80 30.65 6.84
C PHE A 720 -55.78 29.52 6.50
N CYS A 721 -55.32 28.42 5.90
CA CYS A 721 -56.15 27.23 5.63
C CYS A 721 -56.62 26.53 6.93
N SER A 722 -55.80 26.47 7.97
CA SER A 722 -56.13 25.84 9.27
C SER A 722 -57.16 26.66 10.07
N LYS A 723 -57.12 28.00 9.98
CA LYS A 723 -58.17 28.87 10.54
C LYS A 723 -59.50 28.79 9.77
N ILE A 724 -59.46 28.46 8.47
CA ILE A 724 -60.66 28.33 7.62
C ILE A 724 -61.34 26.95 7.81
N CYS A 725 -60.60 25.88 8.11
CA CYS A 725 -61.17 24.52 8.21
C CYS A 725 -61.65 24.07 9.60
N ASN A 726 -61.57 24.90 10.66
CA ASN A 726 -61.98 24.47 12.02
C ASN A 726 -62.70 25.55 12.86
N LYS A 727 -63.64 26.30 12.25
CA LYS A 727 -64.63 27.07 13.03
C LYS A 727 -66.02 27.18 12.39
N GLU A 728 -66.57 26.07 11.88
CA GLU A 728 -67.99 26.01 11.52
C GLU A 728 -68.88 25.81 12.76
N THR A 729 -69.11 26.89 13.52
CA THR A 729 -70.21 26.94 14.49
C THR A 729 -71.05 28.20 14.33
N LYS A 730 -72.29 27.99 13.88
CA LYS A 730 -73.47 28.88 13.99
C LYS A 730 -73.46 30.21 13.20
N GLU A 731 -72.37 30.96 13.15
CA GLU A 731 -72.26 32.23 12.38
C GLU A 731 -72.26 31.98 10.85
N LEU A 732 -71.97 30.74 10.42
CA LEU A 732 -72.15 30.27 9.03
C LEU A 732 -73.62 30.27 8.54
N ARG A 733 -74.58 30.67 9.39
CA ARG A 733 -75.98 30.94 8.99
C ARG A 733 -76.22 32.38 8.54
N GLU A 734 -75.38 33.34 8.94
CA GLU A 734 -75.57 34.77 8.66
C GLU A 734 -74.86 35.19 7.37
N LEU A 735 -73.69 34.61 7.06
CA LEU A 735 -72.98 34.83 5.79
C LEU A 735 -73.72 34.32 4.53
N LYS A 736 -74.85 33.61 4.68
CA LYS A 736 -75.74 33.27 3.56
C LYS A 736 -76.46 34.49 2.96
N GLU A 737 -76.52 35.63 3.66
CA GLU A 737 -77.06 36.87 3.10
C GLU A 737 -76.11 37.53 2.08
N LEU A 738 -74.80 37.26 2.16
CA LEU A 738 -73.81 37.74 1.19
C LEU A 738 -73.71 36.89 -0.09
N GLN A 739 -74.50 35.80 -0.20
CA GLN A 739 -74.69 35.05 -1.46
C GLN A 739 -75.37 35.87 -2.57
N SER A 740 -75.78 37.12 -2.30
CA SER A 740 -76.37 38.04 -3.27
C SER A 740 -75.34 38.71 -4.21
N ILE A 741 -74.11 38.99 -3.74
CA ILE A 741 -73.27 40.06 -4.35
C ILE A 741 -72.27 39.57 -5.41
N LEU A 742 -71.63 38.40 -5.26
CA LEU A 742 -70.64 37.90 -6.25
C LEU A 742 -71.24 36.98 -7.34
N LYS A 743 -72.52 37.22 -7.64
CA LYS A 743 -73.28 36.70 -8.79
C LYS A 743 -72.75 37.19 -10.16
N TYR A 744 -71.69 37.99 -10.18
CA TYR A 744 -71.24 38.76 -11.35
C TYR A 744 -70.14 38.08 -12.22
N TYR A 745 -69.37 37.11 -11.71
CA TYR A 745 -68.25 36.51 -12.48
C TYR A 745 -68.39 35.01 -12.82
N LYS A 746 -69.63 34.52 -12.94
CA LYS A 746 -69.92 33.13 -13.35
C LYS A 746 -69.72 32.86 -14.87
N ASN A 747 -69.10 33.76 -15.62
CA ASN A 747 -69.00 33.71 -17.10
C ASN A 747 -67.56 33.59 -17.68
N VAL A 748 -66.51 33.50 -16.86
CA VAL A 748 -65.12 33.32 -17.36
C VAL A 748 -64.68 31.85 -17.39
N TYR A 749 -65.39 30.96 -16.69
CA TYR A 749 -64.94 29.59 -16.38
C TYR A 749 -65.11 28.54 -17.51
N PHE A 750 -65.12 28.94 -18.80
CA PHE A 750 -65.33 27.97 -19.90
C PHE A 750 -64.52 28.19 -21.18
N LYS A 751 -63.52 29.08 -21.20
CA LYS A 751 -62.57 29.17 -22.32
C LYS A 751 -61.13 29.37 -21.82
N LEU A 752 -60.19 28.70 -22.50
CA LEU A 752 -58.74 28.72 -22.31
C LEU A 752 -58.17 27.86 -21.16
N ASP A 753 -58.39 26.55 -21.30
CA ASP A 753 -57.32 25.57 -21.08
C ASP A 753 -56.11 25.99 -21.96
N GLY A 754 -54.96 26.32 -21.36
CA GLY A 754 -53.85 26.96 -22.07
C GLY A 754 -52.53 27.08 -21.30
N ASP A 755 -52.52 27.67 -20.10
CA ASP A 755 -51.27 28.08 -19.42
C ASP A 755 -50.73 27.13 -18.32
N LEU A 756 -51.09 25.85 -18.38
CA LEU A 756 -50.43 24.80 -17.58
C LEU A 756 -49.05 24.37 -18.11
N GLY A 757 -48.54 25.03 -19.16
CA GLY A 757 -47.29 24.68 -19.84
C GLY A 757 -46.02 24.89 -19.01
N ILE A 758 -45.89 26.04 -18.34
CA ILE A 758 -44.67 26.41 -17.60
C ILE A 758 -44.46 25.48 -16.39
N PHE A 759 -45.50 25.24 -15.58
CA PHE A 759 -45.38 24.33 -14.43
C PHE A 759 -45.09 22.88 -14.85
N LYS A 760 -45.64 22.39 -15.97
CA LYS A 760 -45.29 21.05 -16.49
C LYS A 760 -43.85 20.96 -16.99
N GLN A 761 -43.29 22.04 -17.58
CA GLN A 761 -41.86 22.07 -17.92
C GLN A 761 -40.96 22.11 -16.68
N ILE A 762 -41.31 22.92 -15.67
CA ILE A 762 -40.57 23.02 -14.39
C ILE A 762 -40.55 21.65 -13.68
N ILE A 763 -41.69 20.97 -13.57
CA ILE A 763 -41.77 19.62 -12.96
C ILE A 763 -40.92 18.61 -13.75
N LYS A 764 -40.94 18.67 -15.09
CA LYS A 764 -40.20 17.74 -15.95
C LYS A 764 -38.68 17.91 -15.85
N GLU A 765 -38.17 19.14 -15.72
CA GLU A 765 -36.73 19.38 -15.45
C GLU A 765 -36.35 19.09 -13.98
N PHE A 766 -37.26 19.28 -13.02
CA PHE A 766 -37.05 18.90 -11.61
C PHE A 766 -36.88 17.39 -11.45
N GLU A 767 -37.74 16.58 -12.08
CA GLU A 767 -37.63 15.11 -12.08
C GLU A 767 -36.37 14.60 -12.78
N LYS A 768 -36.01 15.22 -13.91
CA LYS A 768 -34.80 14.90 -14.70
C LYS A 768 -33.52 15.20 -13.89
N THR A 769 -33.53 16.26 -13.09
CA THR A 769 -32.44 16.62 -12.17
C THR A 769 -32.35 15.65 -10.99
N LYS A 770 -33.49 15.27 -10.39
CA LYS A 770 -33.59 14.25 -9.34
C LYS A 770 -33.00 12.90 -9.80
N TYR A 771 -33.30 12.46 -11.02
CA TYR A 771 -32.78 11.22 -11.61
C TYR A 771 -31.25 11.23 -11.84
N GLN A 772 -30.66 12.39 -12.13
CA GLN A 772 -29.19 12.52 -12.23
C GLN A 772 -28.51 12.46 -10.85
N ILE A 773 -29.14 12.97 -9.80
CA ILE A 773 -28.64 12.93 -8.42
C ILE A 773 -28.63 11.48 -7.87
N GLU A 774 -29.66 10.68 -8.16
CA GLU A 774 -29.71 9.27 -7.73
C GLU A 774 -28.67 8.38 -8.45
N ASN A 775 -28.40 8.64 -9.73
CA ASN A 775 -27.29 7.98 -10.44
C ASN A 775 -25.91 8.31 -9.81
N ARG A 776 -25.69 9.53 -9.31
CA ARG A 776 -24.46 9.88 -8.58
C ARG A 776 -24.35 9.20 -7.21
N LYS A 777 -25.46 8.95 -6.48
CA LYS A 777 -25.44 8.11 -5.25
C LYS A 777 -24.93 6.70 -5.53
N SER A 778 -25.33 6.08 -6.64
CA SER A 778 -24.85 4.75 -7.06
C SER A 778 -23.33 4.76 -7.37
N HIS A 779 -22.84 5.83 -8.00
CA HIS A 779 -21.42 5.99 -8.29
C HIS A 779 -20.58 6.18 -7.01
N ILE A 780 -21.06 6.98 -6.05
CA ILE A 780 -20.41 7.18 -4.74
C ILE A 780 -20.32 5.88 -3.93
N ASN A 781 -21.33 5.02 -3.98
CA ASN A 781 -21.29 3.71 -3.32
C ASN A 781 -20.27 2.74 -3.97
N ASN A 782 -20.08 2.80 -5.30
CA ASN A 782 -19.03 2.04 -5.99
C ASN A 782 -17.61 2.55 -5.68
N ILE A 783 -17.45 3.86 -5.45
CA ILE A 783 -16.19 4.46 -5.00
C ILE A 783 -15.87 3.98 -3.56
N ARG A 784 -16.85 4.00 -2.65
CA ARG A 784 -16.69 3.50 -1.27
C ARG A 784 -16.14 2.07 -1.18
N TYR A 785 -16.54 1.17 -2.07
CA TYR A 785 -16.12 -0.24 -2.00
C TYR A 785 -14.74 -0.52 -2.60
N ASN A 786 -14.27 0.30 -3.56
CA ASN A 786 -13.01 0.09 -4.27
C ASN A 786 -11.84 0.93 -3.75
N VAL A 787 -12.10 2.03 -3.03
CA VAL A 787 -11.09 3.02 -2.63
C VAL A 787 -10.43 2.71 -1.27
N ILE A 788 -11.08 1.92 -0.40
CA ILE A 788 -10.54 1.55 0.93
C ILE A 788 -9.22 0.75 0.81
N ASN A 789 -9.02 -0.01 -0.27
CA ASN A 789 -7.86 -0.89 -0.42
C ASN A 789 -6.78 -0.39 -1.40
N ASN A 790 -6.95 0.76 -2.08
CA ASN A 790 -6.02 1.18 -3.15
C ASN A 790 -5.81 2.69 -3.31
N CYS A 791 -6.25 3.52 -2.36
CA CYS A 791 -6.17 4.98 -2.50
C CYS A 791 -5.08 5.61 -1.62
N GLY A 792 -3.85 5.62 -2.13
CA GLY A 792 -2.73 6.39 -1.57
C GLY A 792 -2.81 7.91 -1.83
N HIS A 793 -4.01 8.47 -2.05
CA HIS A 793 -4.19 9.91 -2.20
C HIS A 793 -4.26 10.58 -0.83
N VAL A 794 -3.13 11.15 -0.44
CA VAL A 794 -2.99 11.98 0.76
C VAL A 794 -3.77 13.28 0.60
N LEU A 795 -4.18 13.88 1.73
CA LEU A 795 -4.73 15.24 1.90
C LEU A 795 -3.96 16.40 1.21
N ARG A 796 -2.86 16.12 0.49
CA ARG A 796 -1.89 17.07 -0.08
C ARG A 796 -2.48 18.12 -1.03
N SER A 797 -3.41 17.79 -1.94
CA SER A 797 -3.73 18.65 -3.10
C SER A 797 -5.04 19.46 -3.05
N TYR A 798 -5.90 19.31 -2.03
CA TYR A 798 -7.27 19.84 -2.10
C TYR A 798 -7.42 21.36 -2.28
N CYS A 799 -6.44 22.17 -1.87
CA CYS A 799 -6.46 23.63 -2.09
C CYS A 799 -5.67 24.12 -3.31
N GLY A 800 -4.95 23.24 -4.01
CA GLY A 800 -3.98 23.61 -5.04
C GLY A 800 -2.78 24.44 -4.54
N CYS A 801 -2.75 24.85 -3.27
CA CYS A 801 -1.66 25.63 -2.67
C CYS A 801 -0.39 24.79 -2.56
N TYR A 802 -0.49 23.50 -2.26
CA TYR A 802 0.65 22.58 -2.27
C TYR A 802 1.23 22.44 -3.67
N ASP A 803 0.41 22.28 -4.71
CA ASP A 803 0.90 22.13 -6.08
C ASP A 803 1.57 23.42 -6.58
N LYS A 804 1.07 24.58 -6.13
CA LYS A 804 1.62 25.93 -6.39
C LYS A 804 2.80 26.32 -5.51
N GLU A 805 3.04 25.64 -4.39
CA GLU A 805 4.14 25.94 -3.48
C GLU A 805 5.48 25.63 -4.19
N THR A 806 6.35 26.61 -4.34
CA THR A 806 7.66 26.43 -4.99
C THR A 806 8.76 26.14 -3.98
N ASP A 807 8.56 26.53 -2.72
CA ASP A 807 9.51 26.25 -1.64
C ASP A 807 9.43 24.77 -1.23
N ILE A 808 10.58 24.10 -1.31
CA ILE A 808 10.73 22.66 -1.07
C ILE A 808 10.57 22.33 0.42
N ASP A 809 10.93 23.23 1.33
CA ASP A 809 10.85 23.00 2.76
C ASP A 809 9.45 23.35 3.32
N GLU A 810 8.76 24.36 2.79
CA GLU A 810 7.32 24.53 3.04
C GLU A 810 6.51 23.35 2.48
N LYS A 811 6.84 22.81 1.30
CA LYS A 811 6.24 21.55 0.82
C LYS A 811 6.43 20.41 1.82
N LYS A 812 7.67 20.16 2.27
CA LYS A 812 7.94 19.13 3.30
C LYS A 812 7.21 19.41 4.62
N ARG A 813 7.07 20.67 5.04
CA ARG A 813 6.28 21.05 6.22
C ARG A 813 4.83 20.62 6.06
N MET A 814 4.18 21.03 4.96
CA MET A 814 2.79 20.68 4.66
C MET A 814 2.56 19.15 4.59
N GLU A 815 3.54 18.41 4.05
CA GLU A 815 3.51 16.95 3.91
C GLU A 815 3.69 16.19 5.23
N LEU A 816 4.73 16.51 5.99
CA LEU A 816 5.24 15.68 7.10
C LEU A 816 4.95 16.28 8.48
N GLY A 817 4.54 17.55 8.55
CA GLY A 817 4.39 18.31 9.78
C GLY A 817 5.74 18.81 10.33
N LYS A 818 5.64 19.52 11.45
CA LYS A 818 6.76 20.14 12.17
C LYS A 818 6.68 19.77 13.64
N CYS A 819 7.83 19.55 14.26
CA CYS A 819 7.84 19.31 15.69
C CYS A 819 7.50 20.60 16.46
N LYS A 820 6.53 20.53 17.37
CA LYS A 820 6.17 21.62 18.28
C LYS A 820 7.28 21.96 19.26
N GLU A 821 8.03 20.96 19.73
CA GLU A 821 9.10 21.15 20.72
C GLU A 821 10.40 21.72 20.11
N CYS A 822 10.87 21.19 18.97
CA CYS A 822 12.15 21.63 18.38
C CYS A 822 12.01 22.49 17.11
N LEU A 823 10.78 22.76 16.66
CA LEU A 823 10.47 23.58 15.49
C LEU A 823 11.11 23.14 14.16
N LYS A 824 11.50 21.86 14.04
CA LYS A 824 12.05 21.27 12.80
C LYS A 824 10.98 20.47 12.07
N ILE A 825 10.96 20.57 10.74
CA ILE A 825 10.12 19.75 9.86
C ILE A 825 10.47 18.26 10.07
N HIS A 826 9.46 17.40 10.14
CA HIS A 826 9.68 15.97 10.27
C HIS A 826 10.40 15.41 9.03
N LYS A 827 11.42 14.57 9.24
CA LYS A 827 12.18 13.93 8.15
C LYS A 827 11.49 12.70 7.55
N GLY A 828 10.28 12.36 8.02
CA GLY A 828 9.48 11.23 7.55
C GLY A 828 8.29 10.94 8.47
N LEU A 829 7.51 9.92 8.12
CA LEU A 829 6.23 9.58 8.76
C LEU A 829 6.32 9.13 10.24
N ASN A 830 7.52 8.87 10.75
CA ASN A 830 7.75 8.38 12.13
C ASN A 830 7.80 9.54 13.17
N GLY A 831 7.40 10.75 12.79
CA GLY A 831 7.40 11.93 13.67
C GLY A 831 8.79 12.50 13.95
N CYS A 832 8.93 13.22 15.08
CA CYS A 832 10.17 13.91 15.42
C CYS A 832 11.19 13.03 16.15
N LEU A 833 12.04 12.36 15.38
CA LEU A 833 13.11 11.51 15.94
C LEU A 833 14.03 12.24 16.94
N SER A 834 14.25 13.56 16.82
CA SER A 834 15.09 14.33 17.76
C SER A 834 14.44 14.68 19.09
N CYS A 835 13.10 14.63 19.18
CA CYS A 835 12.38 14.88 20.44
C CYS A 835 11.93 13.59 21.13
N ASN A 836 11.76 12.50 20.38
CA ASN A 836 11.43 11.18 20.91
C ASN A 836 12.29 10.78 22.14
N PRO A 837 13.64 10.95 22.18
CA PRO A 837 14.44 10.70 23.38
C PRO A 837 13.95 11.40 24.65
N LYS A 838 13.52 12.68 24.54
CA LYS A 838 12.99 13.44 25.68
C LYS A 838 11.63 12.94 26.12
N HIS A 839 10.81 12.47 25.19
CA HIS A 839 9.52 11.83 25.51
C HIS A 839 9.75 10.50 26.24
N PHE A 840 10.66 9.65 25.76
CA PHE A 840 11.03 8.40 26.44
C PHE A 840 11.62 8.65 27.83
N GLN A 841 12.50 9.64 27.98
CA GLN A 841 13.09 9.99 29.28
C GLN A 841 12.04 10.41 30.34
N ARG A 842 10.92 11.02 29.91
CA ARG A 842 9.75 11.33 30.79
C ARG A 842 8.90 10.10 31.14
N ASP A 843 9.07 8.99 30.42
CA ASP A 843 8.32 7.74 30.58
C ASP A 843 9.14 6.62 31.26
N PHE A 844 10.45 6.79 31.48
CA PHE A 844 11.33 5.77 32.07
C PHE A 844 10.92 5.33 33.48
N ASN A 845 10.22 6.17 34.25
CA ASN A 845 9.70 5.81 35.58
C ASN A 845 8.33 5.10 35.54
N LYS A 846 7.74 4.89 34.34
CA LYS A 846 6.43 4.24 34.16
C LYS A 846 6.51 2.74 33.91
N TRP A 847 7.71 2.21 33.75
CA TRP A 847 7.98 0.79 33.52
C TRP A 847 9.35 0.41 34.09
N THR A 848 9.52 -0.86 34.43
CA THR A 848 10.81 -1.47 34.79
C THR A 848 10.73 -2.98 34.52
N SER A 849 11.85 -3.58 34.13
CA SER A 849 12.03 -5.04 34.04
C SER A 849 12.44 -5.69 35.36
N LYS A 850 12.61 -4.89 36.43
CA LYS A 850 13.29 -5.24 37.68
C LYS A 850 14.77 -5.61 37.51
N ASN A 851 15.34 -5.40 36.33
CA ASN A 851 16.74 -5.65 36.03
C ASN A 851 17.39 -4.40 35.44
N GLU A 852 18.31 -3.79 36.19
CA GLU A 852 18.95 -2.52 35.82
C GLU A 852 19.72 -2.59 34.49
N ILE A 853 20.24 -3.76 34.12
CA ILE A 853 21.00 -3.96 32.88
C ILE A 853 20.05 -3.92 31.67
N ILE A 854 18.88 -4.58 31.76
CA ILE A 854 17.84 -4.51 30.72
C ILE A 854 17.24 -3.11 30.64
N ASP A 855 16.90 -2.52 31.79
CA ASP A 855 16.32 -1.18 31.84
C ASP A 855 17.26 -0.16 31.20
N LYS A 856 18.55 -0.18 31.56
CA LYS A 856 19.58 0.66 30.95
C LYS A 856 19.74 0.41 29.45
N LEU A 857 19.79 -0.85 29.00
CA LEU A 857 19.92 -1.20 27.59
C LEU A 857 18.74 -0.66 26.75
N ILE A 858 17.52 -0.77 27.26
CA ILE A 858 16.31 -0.26 26.59
C ILE A 858 16.30 1.27 26.62
N GLN A 859 16.67 1.90 27.74
CA GLN A 859 16.77 3.36 27.85
C GLN A 859 17.82 3.93 26.89
N GLU A 860 19.02 3.35 26.80
CA GLU A 860 20.07 3.74 25.86
C GLU A 860 19.63 3.58 24.40
N ASN A 861 18.90 2.50 24.08
CA ASN A 861 18.29 2.31 22.76
C ASN A 861 17.26 3.42 22.44
N GLN A 862 16.39 3.77 23.39
CA GLN A 862 15.34 4.78 23.25
C GLN A 862 15.89 6.22 23.20
N LEU A 863 17.06 6.48 23.82
CA LEU A 863 17.77 7.77 23.76
C LEU A 863 18.56 7.94 22.46
N ALA A 864 19.09 6.87 21.90
CA ALA A 864 19.73 6.90 20.59
C ALA A 864 18.69 7.25 19.51
N VAL A 865 18.87 8.38 18.82
CA VAL A 865 17.95 8.91 17.80
C VAL A 865 17.84 7.93 16.61
N ARG A 866 16.92 6.96 16.71
CA ARG A 866 16.77 5.83 15.81
C ARG A 866 15.41 5.86 15.10
N ARG A 867 15.40 5.53 13.81
CA ARG A 867 14.17 5.47 12.98
C ARG A 867 13.45 4.10 13.09
N TYR A 868 14.20 3.06 13.39
CA TYR A 868 13.80 1.66 13.49
C TYR A 868 14.59 1.00 14.63
N GLY A 869 14.16 -0.18 15.10
CA GLY A 869 14.83 -0.87 16.20
C GLY A 869 14.63 -0.21 17.56
N LEU A 870 13.48 0.43 17.75
CA LEU A 870 13.04 0.88 19.05
C LEU A 870 12.70 -0.37 19.88
N LEU A 871 13.42 -0.58 20.98
CA LEU A 871 13.11 -1.63 21.95
C LEU A 871 12.10 -1.12 22.97
N GLU A 872 11.19 -1.99 23.37
CA GLU A 872 10.26 -1.79 24.47
C GLU A 872 10.46 -2.85 25.55
N TRP A 873 10.31 -2.48 26.82
CA TRP A 873 9.97 -3.46 27.84
C TRP A 873 8.47 -3.75 27.71
N ILE A 874 8.12 -5.02 27.52
CA ILE A 874 6.74 -5.42 27.25
C ILE A 874 6.27 -6.33 28.39
N PRO A 875 5.40 -5.84 29.29
CA PRO A 875 4.80 -6.66 30.33
C PRO A 875 4.13 -7.92 29.77
N TYR A 876 4.37 -9.07 30.41
CA TYR A 876 3.97 -10.38 29.88
C TYR A 876 2.45 -10.53 29.74
N ASP A 877 1.67 -9.83 30.57
CA ASP A 877 0.20 -9.76 30.51
C ASP A 877 -0.34 -9.12 29.20
N LYS A 878 0.53 -8.46 28.41
CA LYS A 878 0.19 -7.96 27.08
C LYS A 878 0.23 -9.03 26.00
N PHE A 879 0.67 -10.24 26.31
CA PHE A 879 0.68 -11.38 25.40
C PHE A 879 -0.46 -12.35 25.70
N ILE A 880 -1.31 -12.59 24.70
CA ILE A 880 -2.38 -13.60 24.76
C ILE A 880 -2.19 -14.65 23.68
N ASN A 881 -2.89 -15.78 23.80
CA ASN A 881 -2.87 -16.87 22.81
C ASN A 881 -1.43 -17.36 22.52
N ILE A 882 -0.64 -17.55 23.59
CA ILE A 882 0.75 -17.99 23.52
C ILE A 882 0.77 -19.48 23.09
N LYS A 883 1.44 -19.79 21.98
CA LYS A 883 1.54 -21.16 21.43
C LYS A 883 2.98 -21.51 21.09
N TYR A 884 3.44 -22.65 21.59
CA TYR A 884 4.75 -23.22 21.25
C TYR A 884 4.89 -23.43 19.73
N ILE A 885 6.06 -23.09 19.18
CA ILE A 885 6.43 -23.27 17.77
C ILE A 885 7.52 -24.34 17.62
N ALA A 886 8.61 -24.19 18.36
CA ALA A 886 9.81 -25.01 18.22
C ALA A 886 10.76 -24.86 19.42
N GLU A 887 11.64 -25.84 19.58
CA GLU A 887 12.76 -25.84 20.51
C GLU A 887 14.05 -26.08 19.70
N GLY A 888 15.04 -25.21 19.89
CA GLY A 888 16.39 -25.36 19.37
C GLY A 888 17.36 -25.79 20.48
N GLY A 889 18.65 -25.90 20.16
CA GLY A 889 19.66 -26.29 21.16
C GLY A 889 19.83 -25.31 22.33
N PHE A 890 19.35 -24.06 22.20
CA PHE A 890 19.64 -22.96 23.13
C PHE A 890 18.39 -22.16 23.55
N ALA A 891 17.24 -22.37 22.91
CA ALA A 891 16.05 -21.54 23.07
C ALA A 891 14.76 -22.28 22.72
N LYS A 892 13.66 -21.87 23.36
CA LYS A 892 12.28 -22.23 23.00
C LYS A 892 11.58 -21.04 22.36
N VAL A 893 10.86 -21.28 21.26
CA VAL A 893 10.17 -20.22 20.52
C VAL A 893 8.66 -20.45 20.57
N TYR A 894 7.94 -19.40 20.93
CA TYR A 894 6.49 -19.35 20.99
C TYR A 894 5.97 -18.27 20.02
N SER A 895 4.73 -18.39 19.57
CA SER A 895 3.96 -17.33 18.93
C SER A 895 3.03 -16.72 19.98
N ALA A 896 2.80 -15.41 19.92
CA ALA A 896 1.87 -14.73 20.81
C ALA A 896 1.18 -13.56 20.10
N ILE A 897 0.02 -13.15 20.60
CA ILE A 897 -0.66 -11.92 20.19
C ILE A 897 -0.32 -10.82 21.19
N TRP A 898 0.35 -9.76 20.72
CA TRP A 898 0.64 -8.56 21.48
C TRP A 898 -0.55 -7.59 21.43
N ILE A 899 -1.16 -7.33 22.60
CA ILE A 899 -2.22 -6.34 22.80
C ILE A 899 -1.65 -4.93 22.61
N GLY A 900 -2.25 -4.16 21.71
CA GLY A 900 -1.87 -2.77 21.39
C GLY A 900 -0.74 -2.64 20.36
N GLY A 901 0.16 -3.62 20.29
CA GLY A 901 1.28 -3.64 19.34
C GLY A 901 2.38 -2.62 19.65
N ARG A 902 3.42 -2.58 18.81
CA ARG A 902 4.58 -1.68 18.97
C ARG A 902 4.25 -0.20 18.83
N ILE A 903 5.09 0.64 19.42
CA ILE A 903 5.12 2.09 19.19
C ILE A 903 5.50 2.39 17.72
N ARG A 904 4.73 3.30 17.09
CA ARG A 904 5.00 3.85 15.74
C ARG A 904 5.68 5.21 15.79
N LYS A 905 5.07 6.15 16.55
CA LYS A 905 5.49 7.56 16.62
C LYS A 905 4.87 8.26 17.83
N TRP A 906 5.44 9.40 18.23
CA TRP A 906 4.80 10.33 19.16
C TRP A 906 3.71 11.14 18.44
N SER A 907 2.49 11.17 18.98
CA SER A 907 1.46 12.11 18.54
C SER A 907 1.62 13.41 19.28
N GLN A 908 1.76 14.49 18.52
CA GLN A 908 1.85 15.84 19.05
C GLN A 908 0.45 16.40 19.36
N PHE A 909 -0.61 15.82 18.77
CA PHE A 909 -1.99 16.17 19.12
C PHE A 909 -2.41 15.55 20.45
N SER A 910 -2.27 14.22 20.62
CA SER A 910 -2.70 13.53 21.85
C SER A 910 -1.62 13.42 22.93
N ASN A 911 -0.44 14.02 22.73
CA ASN A 911 0.72 13.98 23.64
C ASN A 911 1.00 12.56 24.17
N SER A 912 1.04 11.59 23.27
CA SER A 912 1.11 10.17 23.60
C SER A 912 1.64 9.33 22.43
N TRP A 913 2.25 8.19 22.75
CA TRP A 913 2.71 7.22 21.76
C TRP A 913 1.54 6.59 20.98
N LYS A 914 1.53 6.75 19.66
CA LYS A 914 0.67 5.97 18.77
C LYS A 914 1.31 4.60 18.55
N ARG A 915 0.51 3.55 18.68
CA ARG A 915 0.89 2.15 18.43
C ARG A 915 0.23 1.62 17.15
N ASP A 916 0.60 0.42 16.70
CA ASP A 916 0.00 -0.23 15.52
C ASP A 916 -1.51 -0.57 15.67
N GLY A 917 -2.09 -0.39 16.88
CA GLY A 917 -3.52 -0.18 17.06
C GLY A 917 -4.40 -1.43 16.90
N SER A 918 -3.77 -2.60 16.78
CA SER A 918 -4.42 -3.90 16.66
C SER A 918 -3.55 -5.00 17.27
N THR A 919 -4.16 -6.15 17.55
CA THR A 919 -3.50 -7.37 18.00
C THR A 919 -2.42 -7.82 17.01
N THR A 920 -1.15 -7.66 17.38
CA THR A 920 0.00 -7.95 16.50
C THR A 920 0.59 -9.32 16.85
N THR A 921 0.72 -10.23 15.89
CA THR A 921 1.39 -11.52 16.13
C THR A 921 2.91 -11.33 16.19
N VAL A 922 3.54 -11.85 17.26
CA VAL A 922 4.98 -11.81 17.53
C VAL A 922 5.51 -13.21 17.82
N ALA A 923 6.82 -13.39 17.69
CA ALA A 923 7.53 -14.57 18.16
C ALA A 923 8.24 -14.23 19.48
N LEU A 924 8.08 -15.07 20.51
CA LEU A 924 8.78 -14.98 21.79
C LEU A 924 9.90 -16.03 21.80
N LYS A 925 11.17 -15.60 21.68
CA LYS A 925 12.35 -16.47 21.81
C LYS A 925 12.79 -16.47 23.28
N VAL A 926 12.38 -17.48 24.03
CA VAL A 926 12.76 -17.71 25.43
C VAL A 926 14.11 -18.42 25.44
N LEU A 927 15.12 -17.84 26.10
CA LEU A 927 16.40 -18.52 26.28
C LEU A 927 16.35 -19.44 27.51
N ASN A 928 16.94 -20.64 27.38
CA ASN A 928 17.01 -21.61 28.47
C ASN A 928 17.88 -21.06 29.62
N ASN A 929 17.44 -21.23 30.87
CA ASN A 929 18.14 -20.81 32.10
C ASN A 929 18.45 -19.30 32.15
N SER A 930 17.59 -18.45 31.58
CA SER A 930 17.83 -17.01 31.43
C SER A 930 17.45 -16.17 32.67
N GLU A 931 17.13 -16.81 33.80
CA GLU A 931 17.02 -16.13 35.11
C GLU A 931 18.25 -15.26 35.40
N ASN A 932 19.44 -15.74 35.01
CA ASN A 932 20.65 -14.96 34.93
C ASN A 932 20.92 -14.55 33.48
N ILE A 933 20.94 -13.24 33.22
CA ILE A 933 21.23 -12.69 31.90
C ILE A 933 22.67 -13.03 31.51
N SER A 934 22.85 -13.77 30.42
CA SER A 934 24.15 -14.01 29.81
C SER A 934 24.63 -12.80 28.99
N GLU A 935 25.94 -12.66 28.86
CA GLU A 935 26.53 -11.68 27.95
C GLU A 935 26.14 -11.95 26.48
N ASP A 936 25.97 -13.23 26.11
CA ASP A 936 25.45 -13.63 24.80
C ASP A 936 24.03 -13.09 24.51
N PHE A 937 23.12 -13.09 25.51
CA PHE A 937 21.78 -12.51 25.35
C PHE A 937 21.83 -11.00 25.11
N LEU A 938 22.66 -10.28 25.89
CA LEU A 938 22.85 -8.84 25.71
C LEU A 938 23.48 -8.53 24.35
N ASN A 939 24.41 -9.36 23.89
CA ASN A 939 25.04 -9.22 22.59
C ASN A 939 24.06 -9.51 21.44
N GLU A 940 23.23 -10.55 21.52
CA GLU A 940 22.15 -10.80 20.54
C GLU A 940 21.24 -9.56 20.39
N ILE A 941 20.86 -8.93 21.50
CA ILE A 941 20.05 -7.69 21.49
C ILE A 941 20.81 -6.52 20.86
N LYS A 942 22.09 -6.32 21.19
CA LYS A 942 22.95 -5.28 20.58
C LYS A 942 23.02 -5.46 19.06
N PHE A 943 23.22 -6.69 18.57
CA PHE A 943 23.30 -6.96 17.14
C PHE A 943 21.96 -6.71 16.43
N PHE A 944 20.83 -7.17 16.98
CA PHE A 944 19.49 -6.82 16.48
C PHE A 944 19.24 -5.31 16.43
N ASN A 945 19.84 -4.55 17.35
CA ASN A 945 19.77 -3.09 17.37
C ASN A 945 20.70 -2.44 16.32
N GLU A 946 21.86 -3.00 16.02
CA GLU A 946 22.79 -2.45 15.02
C GLU A 946 22.24 -2.58 13.60
N VAL A 947 21.76 -3.77 13.22
CA VAL A 947 21.18 -4.02 11.88
C VAL A 947 19.73 -3.57 11.76
N SER A 948 19.20 -2.85 12.75
CA SER A 948 17.77 -2.62 12.87
C SER A 948 17.23 -1.62 11.85
N GLY A 949 16.22 -2.07 11.08
CA GLY A 949 15.64 -1.29 10.00
C GLY A 949 16.29 -1.50 8.64
N GLU A 950 17.36 -2.29 8.57
CA GLU A 950 17.83 -2.84 7.30
C GLU A 950 16.81 -3.82 6.71
N LEU A 951 16.83 -3.96 5.38
CA LEU A 951 15.91 -4.85 4.66
C LEU A 951 16.31 -6.31 4.83
N CYS A 952 15.31 -7.20 4.81
CA CYS A 952 15.48 -8.65 4.88
C CYS A 952 16.18 -9.16 6.17
N VAL A 953 16.08 -8.40 7.27
CA VAL A 953 16.55 -8.85 8.60
C VAL A 953 15.39 -8.88 9.60
N ILE A 954 15.33 -9.92 10.45
CA ILE A 954 14.34 -10.06 11.52
C ILE A 954 14.43 -8.88 12.48
N LYS A 955 13.28 -8.32 12.85
CA LYS A 955 13.20 -7.19 13.78
C LYS A 955 12.97 -7.69 15.20
N CYS A 956 13.78 -7.22 16.14
CA CYS A 956 13.45 -7.24 17.56
C CYS A 956 12.61 -5.99 17.89
N PHE A 957 11.55 -6.18 18.67
CA PHE A 957 10.67 -5.11 19.14
C PHE A 957 10.84 -4.83 20.64
N GLY A 958 11.46 -5.73 21.39
CA GLY A 958 11.55 -5.59 22.83
C GLY A 958 11.90 -6.87 23.57
N ILE A 959 11.79 -6.78 24.89
CA ILE A 959 12.10 -7.84 25.84
C ILE A 959 10.88 -8.01 26.77
N THR A 960 10.62 -9.25 27.16
CA THR A 960 9.64 -9.60 28.19
C THR A 960 10.24 -10.65 29.13
N GLN A 961 9.56 -10.94 30.24
CA GLN A 961 9.93 -12.00 31.19
C GLN A 961 8.68 -12.76 31.58
N ASP A 962 8.75 -14.09 31.52
CA ASP A 962 7.70 -14.96 32.02
C ASP A 962 7.63 -14.85 33.57
N PRO A 963 6.49 -14.44 34.16
CA PRO A 963 6.37 -14.27 35.60
C PRO A 963 6.36 -15.61 36.38
N ILE A 964 6.20 -16.76 35.71
CA ILE A 964 6.19 -18.08 36.33
C ILE A 964 7.59 -18.70 36.30
N THR A 965 8.25 -18.69 35.14
CA THR A 965 9.58 -19.32 34.97
C THR A 965 10.76 -18.37 35.12
N CYS A 966 10.50 -17.08 35.36
CA CYS A 966 11.49 -16.00 35.45
C CYS A 966 12.45 -15.83 34.26
N ASN A 967 12.29 -16.63 33.19
CA ASN A 967 13.10 -16.55 31.98
C ASN A 967 12.76 -15.30 31.16
N TYR A 968 13.78 -14.65 30.63
CA TYR A 968 13.63 -13.56 29.67
C TYR A 968 13.38 -14.10 28.25
N ALA A 969 12.63 -13.34 27.47
CA ALA A 969 12.34 -13.65 26.08
C ALA A 969 12.46 -12.42 25.17
N LEU A 970 13.08 -12.62 24.00
CA LEU A 970 13.10 -11.62 22.94
C LEU A 970 11.76 -11.61 22.21
N VAL A 971 11.22 -10.42 22.00
CA VAL A 971 9.95 -10.20 21.27
C VAL A 971 10.30 -9.84 19.83
N LEU A 972 10.24 -10.83 18.94
CA LEU A 972 10.69 -10.77 17.56
C LEU A 972 9.51 -10.70 16.57
N GLN A 973 9.79 -10.26 15.35
CA GLN A 973 8.86 -10.33 14.22
C GLN A 973 8.46 -11.78 13.92
N TYR A 974 7.17 -12.08 13.99
CA TYR A 974 6.63 -13.39 13.60
C TYR A 974 6.67 -13.58 12.08
N MET A 975 6.99 -14.78 11.63
CA MET A 975 7.13 -15.15 10.22
C MET A 975 6.20 -16.31 9.87
N GLU A 976 5.13 -16.01 9.15
CA GLU A 976 3.98 -16.90 8.92
C GLU A 976 4.32 -18.20 8.17
N ASN A 977 5.33 -18.20 7.32
CA ASN A 977 5.73 -19.37 6.54
C ASN A 977 6.86 -20.18 7.21
N GLY A 978 7.32 -19.76 8.39
CA GLY A 978 8.35 -20.42 9.18
C GLY A 978 9.76 -20.26 8.60
N ASP A 979 10.63 -21.22 8.92
CA ASP A 979 11.99 -21.26 8.37
C ASP A 979 12.04 -21.73 6.91
N LEU A 980 13.11 -21.36 6.22
CA LEU A 980 13.33 -21.62 4.79
C LEU A 980 13.30 -23.13 4.50
N ARG A 981 13.80 -23.99 5.39
CA ARG A 981 13.81 -25.45 5.14
C ARG A 981 12.40 -26.03 5.18
N LYS A 982 11.58 -25.66 6.17
CA LYS A 982 10.16 -26.03 6.21
C LYS A 982 9.40 -25.46 5.03
N TYR A 983 9.71 -24.23 4.60
CA TYR A 983 9.11 -23.61 3.41
C TYR A 983 9.45 -24.39 2.12
N LEU A 984 10.73 -24.69 1.87
CA LEU A 984 11.15 -25.46 0.68
C LEU A 984 10.53 -26.86 0.66
N LYS A 985 10.50 -27.57 1.80
CA LYS A 985 9.86 -28.88 1.92
C LYS A 985 8.35 -28.84 1.60
N ARG A 986 7.64 -27.80 2.05
CA ARG A 986 6.20 -27.60 1.78
C ARG A 986 5.90 -27.16 0.34
N THR A 987 6.83 -26.45 -0.30
CA THR A 987 6.65 -25.85 -1.63
C THR A 987 7.39 -26.60 -2.74
N VAL A 988 7.91 -27.79 -2.44
CA VAL A 988 8.77 -28.63 -3.30
C VAL A 988 8.28 -28.74 -4.76
N ASN A 989 6.98 -28.97 -4.98
CA ASN A 989 6.35 -29.10 -6.30
C ASN A 989 5.64 -27.81 -6.80
N LEU A 990 5.77 -26.70 -6.07
CA LEU A 990 5.02 -25.45 -6.28
C LEU A 990 5.92 -24.22 -6.51
N ILE A 991 7.13 -24.21 -5.96
CA ILE A 991 8.04 -23.06 -5.99
C ILE A 991 8.67 -22.88 -7.37
N THR A 992 8.45 -21.73 -7.99
CA THR A 992 9.01 -21.40 -9.31
C THR A 992 10.47 -20.97 -9.21
N TRP A 993 11.19 -20.99 -10.33
CA TRP A 993 12.56 -20.46 -10.41
C TRP A 993 12.65 -18.98 -10.08
N ASP A 994 11.67 -18.16 -10.47
CA ASP A 994 11.61 -16.75 -10.07
C ASP A 994 11.48 -16.60 -8.54
N GLN A 995 10.61 -17.38 -7.91
CA GLN A 995 10.48 -17.40 -6.45
C GLN A 995 11.78 -17.83 -5.76
N ARG A 996 12.47 -18.89 -6.25
CA ARG A 996 13.79 -19.31 -5.74
C ARG A 996 14.82 -18.19 -5.85
N LEU A 997 14.91 -17.54 -7.02
CA LEU A 997 15.83 -16.43 -7.28
C LEU A 997 15.54 -15.21 -6.40
N ASN A 998 14.26 -14.87 -6.18
CA ASN A 998 13.87 -13.79 -5.28
C ASN A 998 14.28 -14.11 -3.82
N LYS A 999 14.07 -15.35 -3.33
CA LYS A 999 14.54 -15.73 -1.98
C LYS A 999 16.07 -15.68 -1.87
N ILE A 1000 16.81 -16.14 -2.89
CA ILE A 1000 18.28 -16.01 -2.94
C ILE A 1000 18.70 -14.54 -2.87
N TYR A 1001 18.06 -13.65 -3.64
CA TYR A 1001 18.32 -12.22 -3.64
C TYR A 1001 18.07 -11.57 -2.28
N ASP A 1002 16.95 -11.88 -1.63
CA ASP A 1002 16.59 -11.37 -0.31
C ASP A 1002 17.62 -11.77 0.76
N ILE A 1003 18.07 -13.03 0.74
CA ILE A 1003 19.11 -13.53 1.66
C ILE A 1003 20.45 -12.83 1.41
N CYS A 1004 20.83 -12.62 0.15
CA CYS A 1004 22.05 -11.88 -0.20
C CYS A 1004 21.97 -10.41 0.24
N LEU A 1005 20.83 -9.75 0.06
CA LEU A 1005 20.59 -8.39 0.54
C LEU A 1005 20.68 -8.30 2.07
N ALA A 1006 20.07 -9.25 2.79
CA ALA A 1006 20.17 -9.37 4.23
C ALA A 1006 21.63 -9.50 4.70
N LEU A 1007 22.40 -10.38 4.05
CA LEU A 1007 23.79 -10.62 4.43
C LEU A 1007 24.70 -9.42 4.11
N VAL A 1008 24.46 -8.70 3.00
CA VAL A 1008 25.11 -7.40 2.73
C VAL A 1008 24.86 -6.42 3.87
N ASN A 1009 23.62 -6.33 4.35
CA ASN A 1009 23.26 -5.41 5.42
C ASN A 1009 23.92 -5.77 6.76
N ILE A 1010 24.07 -7.06 7.08
CA ILE A 1010 24.79 -7.54 8.27
C ILE A 1010 26.30 -7.26 8.14
N HIS A 1011 26.91 -7.65 7.01
CA HIS A 1011 28.35 -7.47 6.76
C HIS A 1011 28.78 -6.00 6.67
N LYS A 1012 27.90 -5.11 6.20
CA LYS A 1012 28.09 -3.66 6.20
C LYS A 1012 28.30 -3.09 7.60
N HIS A 1013 27.71 -3.70 8.63
CA HIS A 1013 27.92 -3.36 10.04
C HIS A 1013 29.14 -4.06 10.64
N LYS A 1014 29.95 -4.76 9.83
CA LYS A 1014 31.10 -5.58 10.24
C LYS A 1014 30.74 -6.72 11.21
N LEU A 1015 29.49 -7.18 11.16
CA LEU A 1015 29.04 -8.34 11.93
C LEU A 1015 29.18 -9.62 11.11
N MET A 1016 29.56 -10.70 11.78
CA MET A 1016 29.55 -12.07 11.24
C MET A 1016 28.34 -12.82 11.82
N HIS A 1017 27.59 -13.55 11.00
CA HIS A 1017 26.44 -14.32 11.45
C HIS A 1017 26.85 -15.60 12.20
N LYS A 1018 27.91 -16.27 11.72
CA LYS A 1018 28.56 -17.46 12.29
C LYS A 1018 27.74 -18.75 12.27
N ASP A 1019 26.41 -18.69 12.34
CA ASP A 1019 25.50 -19.84 12.25
C ASP A 1019 24.44 -19.66 11.15
N LEU A 1020 24.88 -19.20 9.98
CA LEU A 1020 24.00 -18.92 8.85
C LEU A 1020 23.55 -20.22 8.18
N HIS A 1021 22.30 -20.61 8.37
CA HIS A 1021 21.72 -21.80 7.76
C HIS A 1021 20.20 -21.62 7.51
N PRO A 1022 19.55 -22.46 6.68
CA PRO A 1022 18.12 -22.33 6.36
C PRO A 1022 17.15 -22.33 7.55
N GLY A 1023 17.52 -22.93 8.69
CA GLY A 1023 16.74 -22.83 9.94
C GLY A 1023 16.71 -21.44 10.58
N ASN A 1024 17.68 -20.58 10.25
CA ASN A 1024 17.85 -19.20 10.75
C ASN A 1024 17.46 -18.17 9.66
N ILE A 1025 16.87 -18.65 8.56
CA ILE A 1025 16.31 -17.84 7.49
C ILE A 1025 14.80 -18.07 7.51
N PHE A 1026 14.02 -17.00 7.64
CA PHE A 1026 12.58 -17.05 7.83
C PHE A 1026 11.84 -16.43 6.65
N ILE A 1027 10.62 -16.90 6.39
CA ILE A 1027 9.84 -16.56 5.20
C ILE A 1027 8.52 -15.90 5.64
N ASP A 1028 8.25 -14.69 5.13
CA ASP A 1028 6.91 -14.08 5.19
C ASP A 1028 6.10 -14.43 3.92
N SER A 1029 5.03 -13.69 3.62
CA SER A 1029 4.24 -13.90 2.41
C SER A 1029 5.02 -13.74 1.10
N THR A 1030 6.11 -12.95 1.10
CA THR A 1030 6.74 -12.40 -0.11
C THR A 1030 8.26 -12.54 -0.12
N PHE A 1031 8.95 -12.25 1.00
CA PHE A 1031 10.42 -12.12 1.09
C PHE A 1031 11.08 -13.22 1.95
N ALA A 1032 12.40 -13.27 1.99
CA ALA A 1032 13.19 -13.98 3.01
C ALA A 1032 13.86 -13.00 3.98
N TYR A 1033 14.09 -13.46 5.22
CA TYR A 1033 14.72 -12.69 6.29
C TYR A 1033 15.77 -13.51 7.02
N ILE A 1034 16.97 -12.96 7.25
CA ILE A 1034 17.95 -13.57 8.17
C ILE A 1034 17.57 -13.20 9.62
N GLY A 1035 17.65 -14.18 10.52
CA GLY A 1035 17.41 -14.03 11.96
C GLY A 1035 18.34 -14.91 12.79
N ASP A 1036 18.02 -15.00 14.08
CA ASP A 1036 18.84 -15.62 15.15
C ASP A 1036 20.28 -15.07 15.20
N PHE A 1037 20.49 -14.06 16.06
CA PHE A 1037 21.78 -13.40 16.21
C PHE A 1037 22.54 -13.91 17.45
N GLY A 1038 22.11 -15.03 18.05
CA GLY A 1038 22.68 -15.58 19.29
C GLY A 1038 24.17 -15.95 19.23
N PHE A 1039 24.70 -16.23 18.03
CA PHE A 1039 26.12 -16.50 17.82
C PHE A 1039 26.89 -15.37 17.14
N CYS A 1040 26.24 -14.25 16.81
CA CYS A 1040 26.86 -13.16 16.05
C CYS A 1040 28.04 -12.51 16.79
N MET A 1041 28.92 -11.84 16.04
CA MET A 1041 30.14 -11.24 16.61
C MET A 1041 30.70 -10.15 15.68
N PRO A 1042 31.28 -9.06 16.22
CA PRO A 1042 32.04 -8.10 15.44
C PRO A 1042 33.28 -8.74 14.79
N ALA A 1043 33.53 -8.45 13.52
CA ALA A 1043 34.67 -8.97 12.76
C ALA A 1043 36.05 -8.53 13.31
N ASN A 1044 36.07 -7.55 14.21
CA ASN A 1044 37.28 -6.96 14.78
C ASN A 1044 37.62 -7.48 16.20
N GLU A 1045 36.80 -8.34 16.81
CA GLU A 1045 37.07 -8.83 18.16
C GLU A 1045 38.25 -9.81 18.22
N ASN A 1046 39.22 -9.52 19.08
CA ASN A 1046 40.43 -10.33 19.25
C ASN A 1046 40.09 -11.65 19.97
N THR A 1047 39.82 -12.71 19.21
CA THR A 1047 39.55 -14.08 19.70
C THR A 1047 40.78 -14.77 20.34
N LYS A 1048 41.70 -14.03 20.95
CA LYS A 1048 42.96 -14.55 21.53
C LYS A 1048 42.82 -15.03 22.99
N ASN A 1049 41.79 -14.60 23.73
CA ASN A 1049 41.68 -14.81 25.17
C ASN A 1049 40.73 -15.95 25.61
N SER A 1050 40.11 -16.71 24.69
CA SER A 1050 39.26 -17.86 25.05
C SER A 1050 40.03 -19.18 25.00
N ASN A 1051 40.40 -19.70 26.17
CA ASN A 1051 40.95 -21.04 26.32
C ASN A 1051 39.90 -22.09 25.91
N LYS A 1052 40.24 -22.93 24.91
CA LYS A 1052 39.37 -23.90 24.22
C LYS A 1052 38.14 -23.27 23.53
N LYS A 1053 38.29 -22.97 22.24
CA LYS A 1053 37.18 -22.55 21.36
C LYS A 1053 36.26 -23.72 21.04
N ASN A 1054 35.18 -23.84 21.80
CA ASN A 1054 34.04 -24.69 21.45
C ASN A 1054 33.43 -24.19 20.12
N ILE A 1055 33.43 -25.04 19.09
CA ILE A 1055 32.89 -24.71 17.76
C ILE A 1055 31.40 -25.07 17.75
N TYR A 1056 30.53 -24.11 17.44
CA TYR A 1056 29.08 -24.34 17.32
C TYR A 1056 28.61 -24.09 15.90
N GLY A 1057 27.65 -24.89 15.44
CA GLY A 1057 26.92 -24.63 14.19
C GLY A 1057 26.37 -25.91 13.54
N VAL A 1058 25.88 -25.78 12.31
CA VAL A 1058 25.35 -26.89 11.51
C VAL A 1058 26.37 -27.36 10.46
N LEU A 1059 27.02 -28.50 10.74
CA LEU A 1059 28.21 -29.02 10.04
C LEU A 1059 28.21 -28.87 8.49
N PRO A 1060 27.17 -29.24 7.73
CA PRO A 1060 27.13 -29.04 6.27
C PRO A 1060 27.32 -27.60 5.76
N TYR A 1061 26.98 -26.59 6.55
CA TYR A 1061 27.08 -25.16 6.17
C TYR A 1061 28.36 -24.52 6.70
N MET A 1062 29.14 -25.21 7.55
CA MET A 1062 30.33 -24.63 8.15
C MET A 1062 31.52 -24.68 7.19
N ALA A 1063 32.20 -23.55 7.08
CA ALA A 1063 33.38 -23.43 6.24
C ALA A 1063 34.54 -24.31 6.77
N PRO A 1064 35.36 -24.92 5.89
CA PRO A 1064 36.33 -25.94 6.29
C PRO A 1064 37.45 -25.40 7.19
N GLU A 1065 37.74 -24.10 7.14
CA GLU A 1065 38.66 -23.46 8.08
C GLU A 1065 38.09 -23.40 9.52
N ILE A 1066 36.76 -23.27 9.66
CA ILE A 1066 36.08 -23.22 10.96
C ILE A 1066 36.00 -24.60 11.58
N LEU A 1067 35.78 -25.64 10.78
CA LEU A 1067 35.86 -27.04 11.23
C LEU A 1067 37.25 -27.38 11.80
N ARG A 1068 38.31 -26.72 11.33
CA ARG A 1068 39.70 -26.79 11.87
C ARG A 1068 39.93 -25.94 13.12
N GLY A 1069 38.92 -25.21 13.61
CA GLY A 1069 39.04 -24.28 14.74
C GLY A 1069 39.72 -22.95 14.42
N LYS A 1070 39.91 -22.58 13.14
CA LYS A 1070 40.31 -21.20 12.77
C LYS A 1070 39.13 -20.25 13.09
N PRO A 1071 39.40 -18.96 13.44
CA PRO A 1071 38.33 -18.03 13.79
C PRO A 1071 37.32 -17.81 12.65
N HIS A 1072 36.08 -17.49 13.00
CA HIS A 1072 35.09 -17.02 12.03
C HIS A 1072 35.54 -15.74 11.34
N THR A 1073 35.09 -15.59 10.09
CA THR A 1073 35.32 -14.42 9.24
C THR A 1073 34.05 -14.09 8.46
N LEU A 1074 33.94 -12.89 7.90
CA LEU A 1074 32.84 -12.56 6.97
C LEU A 1074 32.80 -13.56 5.79
N ALA A 1075 33.96 -14.01 5.32
CA ALA A 1075 34.09 -15.03 4.27
C ALA A 1075 33.60 -16.43 4.71
N SER A 1076 33.50 -16.73 6.01
CA SER A 1076 32.90 -17.97 6.51
C SER A 1076 31.37 -17.97 6.35
N ASP A 1077 30.69 -16.84 6.53
CA ASP A 1077 29.25 -16.72 6.22
C ASP A 1077 28.98 -16.87 4.71
N ILE A 1078 29.92 -16.43 3.86
CA ILE A 1078 29.82 -16.58 2.39
C ILE A 1078 29.85 -18.05 1.97
N TYR A 1079 30.67 -18.87 2.64
CA TYR A 1079 30.66 -20.32 2.41
C TYR A 1079 29.27 -20.89 2.71
N SER A 1080 28.70 -20.55 3.87
CA SER A 1080 27.37 -20.97 4.28
C SER A 1080 26.29 -20.53 3.28
N LEU A 1081 26.39 -19.29 2.78
CA LEU A 1081 25.51 -18.76 1.73
C LEU A 1081 25.60 -19.59 0.44
N GLY A 1082 26.79 -20.00 0.02
CA GLY A 1082 26.97 -20.89 -1.14
C GLY A 1082 26.22 -22.23 -0.98
N VAL A 1083 26.29 -22.83 0.20
CA VAL A 1083 25.55 -24.06 0.55
C VAL A 1083 24.03 -23.81 0.54
N ILE A 1084 23.57 -22.71 1.13
CA ILE A 1084 22.14 -22.32 1.17
C ILE A 1084 21.58 -22.10 -0.23
N ILE A 1085 22.31 -21.39 -1.10
CA ILE A 1085 21.88 -21.15 -2.49
C ILE A 1085 21.69 -22.50 -3.21
N ASN A 1086 22.61 -23.46 -3.01
CA ASN A 1086 22.46 -24.80 -3.58
C ASN A 1086 21.20 -25.52 -3.04
N GLU A 1087 20.92 -25.48 -1.74
CA GLU A 1087 19.71 -26.09 -1.16
C GLU A 1087 18.39 -25.45 -1.64
N ILE A 1088 18.35 -24.13 -1.87
CA ILE A 1088 17.18 -23.47 -2.48
C ILE A 1088 16.92 -23.98 -3.91
N ILE A 1089 18.00 -24.32 -4.63
CA ILE A 1089 17.95 -24.80 -6.02
C ILE A 1089 17.61 -26.29 -6.07
N THR A 1090 18.23 -27.12 -5.24
CA THR A 1090 18.02 -28.58 -5.22
C THR A 1090 16.77 -28.99 -4.45
N VAL A 1091 16.28 -28.14 -3.53
CA VAL A 1091 15.32 -28.47 -2.46
C VAL A 1091 15.70 -29.72 -1.64
N ILE A 1092 16.98 -30.12 -1.70
CA ILE A 1092 17.57 -31.25 -0.99
C ILE A 1092 18.61 -30.70 0.00
N PRO A 1093 18.48 -30.98 1.30
CA PRO A 1093 19.47 -30.59 2.30
C PRO A 1093 20.86 -31.17 1.98
N PRO A 1094 21.95 -30.40 2.13
CA PRO A 1094 23.31 -30.83 1.84
C PRO A 1094 23.70 -32.05 2.67
N PHE A 1095 24.29 -33.05 2.00
CA PHE A 1095 24.78 -34.31 2.58
C PHE A 1095 23.73 -35.17 3.31
N ASN A 1096 22.44 -35.02 2.95
CA ASN A 1096 21.34 -35.72 3.62
C ASN A 1096 21.41 -37.25 3.60
N ASN A 1097 22.15 -37.84 2.67
CA ASN A 1097 22.28 -39.29 2.50
C ASN A 1097 23.36 -39.94 3.41
N GLN A 1098 24.01 -39.20 4.31
CA GLN A 1098 25.09 -39.72 5.15
C GLN A 1098 25.12 -39.13 6.57
N PRO A 1099 25.79 -39.78 7.55
CA PRO A 1099 25.96 -39.22 8.90
C PRO A 1099 26.70 -37.87 8.91
N HIS A 1100 26.34 -36.99 9.84
CA HIS A 1100 27.04 -35.71 10.07
C HIS A 1100 28.07 -35.85 11.21
N ASP A 1101 29.15 -36.59 10.96
CA ASP A 1101 30.19 -36.93 11.93
C ASP A 1101 31.58 -36.41 11.52
N HIS A 1102 32.64 -36.94 12.17
CA HIS A 1102 34.03 -36.60 11.87
C HIS A 1102 34.45 -36.93 10.43
N PHE A 1103 33.96 -38.02 9.83
CA PHE A 1103 34.30 -38.39 8.45
C PHE A 1103 33.75 -37.37 7.44
N LEU A 1104 32.55 -36.82 7.70
CA LEU A 1104 32.02 -35.75 6.85
C LEU A 1104 32.82 -34.44 7.00
N ALA A 1105 33.25 -34.09 8.23
CA ALA A 1105 34.12 -32.93 8.43
C ALA A 1105 35.48 -33.11 7.70
N LEU A 1106 36.08 -34.30 7.79
CA LEU A 1106 37.28 -34.69 7.08
C LEU A 1106 37.10 -34.58 5.54
N ASP A 1107 36.01 -35.11 5.00
CA ASP A 1107 35.73 -35.06 3.56
C ASP A 1107 35.50 -33.62 3.07
N ILE A 1108 34.82 -32.77 3.84
CA ILE A 1108 34.63 -31.34 3.53
C ILE A 1108 35.99 -30.60 3.46
N CYS A 1109 36.91 -30.88 4.39
CA CYS A 1109 38.29 -30.36 4.34
C CYS A 1109 39.07 -30.91 3.13
N ARG A 1110 38.90 -32.20 2.78
CA ARG A 1110 39.47 -32.81 1.56
C ARG A 1110 38.84 -32.31 0.25
N GLY A 1111 37.84 -31.43 0.32
CA GLY A 1111 37.27 -30.73 -0.83
C GLY A 1111 35.93 -31.26 -1.32
N LEU A 1112 35.26 -32.14 -0.57
CA LEU A 1112 33.88 -32.54 -0.84
C LEU A 1112 32.94 -31.32 -0.74
N ARG A 1113 32.03 -31.18 -1.70
CA ARG A 1113 30.97 -30.16 -1.74
C ARG A 1113 29.63 -30.81 -2.09
N PRO A 1114 28.49 -30.23 -1.69
CA PRO A 1114 27.17 -30.67 -2.14
C PRO A 1114 27.07 -30.68 -3.67
N ASN A 1115 26.38 -31.69 -4.22
CA ASN A 1115 26.15 -31.78 -5.66
C ASN A 1115 25.30 -30.60 -6.16
N ILE A 1116 25.76 -29.96 -7.23
CA ILE A 1116 24.99 -28.94 -7.96
C ILE A 1116 24.22 -29.65 -9.08
N ARG A 1117 22.91 -29.46 -9.14
CA ARG A 1117 22.06 -30.04 -10.20
C ARG A 1117 22.43 -29.52 -11.59
N ALA A 1118 22.35 -30.37 -12.61
CA ALA A 1118 22.76 -30.04 -13.99
C ALA A 1118 21.93 -28.87 -14.58
N GLU A 1119 20.65 -28.80 -14.20
CA GLU A 1119 19.65 -27.79 -14.57
C GLU A 1119 19.89 -26.42 -13.93
N THR A 1120 20.80 -26.33 -12.95
CA THR A 1120 21.17 -25.06 -12.31
C THR A 1120 21.77 -24.13 -13.37
N PRO A 1121 21.31 -22.88 -13.50
CA PRO A 1121 21.92 -21.91 -14.41
C PRO A 1121 23.43 -21.77 -14.17
N ASP A 1122 24.24 -21.74 -15.24
CA ASP A 1122 25.71 -21.82 -15.10
C ASP A 1122 26.31 -20.65 -14.29
N PHE A 1123 25.72 -19.45 -14.38
CA PHE A 1123 26.14 -18.33 -13.54
C PHE A 1123 25.93 -18.60 -12.04
N LEU A 1124 24.88 -19.34 -11.65
CA LEU A 1124 24.68 -19.80 -10.27
C LEU A 1124 25.64 -20.92 -9.93
N LYS A 1125 25.91 -21.87 -10.85
CA LYS A 1125 26.93 -22.91 -10.63
C LYS A 1125 28.29 -22.27 -10.29
N GLU A 1126 28.71 -21.27 -11.06
CA GLU A 1126 29.98 -20.55 -10.84
C GLU A 1126 29.96 -19.65 -9.60
N LEU A 1127 28.83 -18.97 -9.31
CA LEU A 1127 28.68 -18.19 -8.08
C LEU A 1127 28.80 -19.08 -6.84
N ILE A 1128 28.06 -20.19 -6.81
CA ILE A 1128 28.09 -21.20 -5.74
C ILE A 1128 29.52 -21.72 -5.56
N LYS A 1129 30.19 -22.15 -6.64
CA LYS A 1129 31.60 -22.60 -6.64
C LYS A 1129 32.55 -21.57 -6.02
N LYS A 1130 32.39 -20.29 -6.32
CA LYS A 1130 33.18 -19.21 -5.73
C LYS A 1130 32.89 -19.03 -4.24
N CYS A 1131 31.62 -19.07 -3.83
CA CYS A 1131 31.21 -18.91 -2.43
C CYS A 1131 31.82 -19.97 -1.51
N TRP A 1132 31.82 -21.25 -1.90
CA TRP A 1132 32.33 -22.35 -1.07
C TRP A 1132 33.78 -22.78 -1.40
N ASN A 1133 34.61 -21.85 -1.89
CA ASN A 1133 36.04 -22.07 -2.10
C ASN A 1133 36.75 -22.43 -0.79
N ALA A 1134 37.71 -23.36 -0.83
CA ALA A 1134 38.50 -23.79 0.32
C ALA A 1134 39.36 -22.65 0.92
N ASN A 1135 39.93 -21.76 0.10
CA ASN A 1135 40.57 -20.53 0.60
C ASN A 1135 39.49 -19.44 0.81
N PRO A 1136 39.33 -18.90 2.04
CA PRO A 1136 38.41 -17.80 2.31
C PRO A 1136 38.65 -16.53 1.47
N GLU A 1137 39.90 -16.21 1.12
CA GLU A 1137 40.25 -15.01 0.34
C GLU A 1137 39.75 -15.05 -1.11
N ASN A 1138 39.55 -16.27 -1.64
CA ASN A 1138 39.02 -16.49 -3.00
C ASN A 1138 37.48 -16.45 -3.05
N ARG A 1139 36.80 -16.21 -1.91
CA ARG A 1139 35.34 -16.10 -1.83
C ARG A 1139 34.94 -14.64 -2.09
N PRO A 1140 33.90 -14.38 -2.90
CA PRO A 1140 33.42 -13.02 -3.15
C PRO A 1140 32.79 -12.43 -1.89
N SER A 1141 32.89 -11.11 -1.71
CA SER A 1141 32.14 -10.42 -0.67
C SER A 1141 30.64 -10.51 -0.91
N SER A 1142 29.83 -10.40 0.15
CA SER A 1142 28.37 -10.33 0.06
C SER A 1142 27.89 -9.25 -0.92
N LYS A 1143 28.61 -8.12 -0.98
CA LYS A 1143 28.34 -7.00 -1.89
C LYS A 1143 28.55 -7.37 -3.36
N GLU A 1144 29.62 -8.08 -3.70
CA GLU A 1144 29.87 -8.57 -5.07
C GLU A 1144 28.84 -9.62 -5.49
N ILE A 1145 28.48 -10.55 -4.60
CA ILE A 1145 27.41 -11.53 -4.82
C ILE A 1145 26.10 -10.81 -5.15
N PHE A 1146 25.75 -9.80 -4.36
CA PHE A 1146 24.53 -9.02 -4.56
C PHE A 1146 24.50 -8.29 -5.92
N TYR A 1147 25.63 -7.70 -6.37
CA TYR A 1147 25.70 -7.10 -7.71
C TYR A 1147 25.59 -8.15 -8.82
N ILE A 1148 26.32 -9.27 -8.73
CA ILE A 1148 26.26 -10.37 -9.70
C ILE A 1148 24.83 -10.89 -9.86
N LEU A 1149 24.09 -11.02 -8.75
CA LEU A 1149 22.68 -11.41 -8.79
C LEU A 1149 21.78 -10.31 -9.36
N SER A 1150 21.98 -9.05 -8.96
CA SER A 1150 21.18 -7.90 -9.40
C SER A 1150 21.21 -7.70 -10.91
N ASP A 1151 22.39 -7.76 -11.51
CA ASP A 1151 22.58 -7.59 -12.96
C ASP A 1151 21.93 -8.73 -13.74
N ARG A 1152 22.09 -9.98 -13.25
CA ARG A 1152 21.62 -11.19 -13.92
C ARG A 1152 20.13 -11.49 -13.70
N LEU A 1153 19.52 -11.04 -12.61
CA LEU A 1153 18.10 -11.31 -12.29
C LEU A 1153 17.12 -10.96 -13.41
N ASN A 1154 17.40 -9.90 -14.18
CA ASN A 1154 16.58 -9.51 -15.33
C ASN A 1154 16.67 -10.48 -16.52
N GLU A 1155 17.78 -11.20 -16.65
CA GLU A 1155 17.99 -12.23 -17.69
C GLU A 1155 17.18 -13.50 -17.36
N TYR A 1156 17.18 -13.94 -16.09
CA TYR A 1156 16.54 -15.19 -15.68
C TYR A 1156 15.04 -15.08 -15.43
N LYS A 1157 14.50 -13.87 -15.18
CA LYS A 1157 13.05 -13.60 -15.13
C LYS A 1157 12.28 -13.97 -16.41
N ASN A 1158 12.97 -14.20 -17.52
CA ASN A 1158 12.38 -14.63 -18.80
C ASN A 1158 12.69 -16.10 -19.15
N MET A 1159 13.45 -16.83 -18.31
CA MET A 1159 13.66 -18.26 -18.54
C MET A 1159 12.44 -19.06 -18.09
N ALA A 1160 11.66 -19.53 -19.04
CA ALA A 1160 10.82 -20.71 -18.85
C ALA A 1160 11.71 -21.93 -18.61
N LEU A 1161 12.10 -22.13 -17.35
CA LEU A 1161 12.71 -23.36 -16.84
C LEU A 1161 11.58 -24.31 -16.45
N THR A 1162 11.21 -25.18 -17.39
CA THR A 1162 10.23 -26.24 -17.19
C THR A 1162 10.80 -27.27 -16.20
N LEU A 1163 10.55 -27.08 -14.90
CA LEU A 1163 10.66 -28.15 -13.91
C LEU A 1163 9.26 -28.70 -13.62
N SER A 1164 8.75 -29.50 -14.54
CA SER A 1164 7.68 -30.45 -14.25
C SER A 1164 8.31 -31.74 -13.71
N TYR A 1165 8.72 -31.72 -12.44
CA TYR A 1165 9.14 -32.91 -11.71
C TYR A 1165 8.28 -33.05 -10.46
N ASN A 1166 7.57 -34.17 -10.35
CA ASN A 1166 6.99 -34.61 -9.10
C ASN A 1166 8.15 -35.16 -8.25
N LEU A 1167 8.55 -34.44 -7.20
CA LEU A 1167 9.51 -34.93 -6.20
C LEU A 1167 8.89 -35.95 -5.22
N ASN A 1168 7.72 -36.49 -5.56
CA ASN A 1168 6.98 -37.47 -4.76
C ASN A 1168 7.42 -38.92 -4.99
N GLU A 1169 8.32 -39.19 -5.94
CA GLU A 1169 8.73 -40.55 -6.35
C GLU A 1169 10.24 -40.85 -6.13
N SER A 1170 11.00 -39.96 -5.48
CA SER A 1170 12.44 -40.15 -5.23
C SER A 1170 12.77 -40.33 -3.75
N ASP A 1171 13.50 -41.40 -3.41
CA ASP A 1171 14.07 -41.64 -2.08
C ASP A 1171 15.05 -40.54 -1.62
N GLU A 1172 15.52 -39.68 -2.54
CA GLU A 1172 16.45 -38.56 -2.30
C GLU A 1172 16.01 -37.56 -1.21
N LEU A 1173 14.73 -37.56 -0.81
CA LEU A 1173 14.19 -36.69 0.24
C LEU A 1173 14.26 -37.32 1.65
N GLN A 1174 14.52 -38.62 1.79
CA GLN A 1174 14.79 -39.23 3.09
C GLN A 1174 16.19 -38.85 3.56
N SER A 1175 16.28 -38.23 4.75
CA SER A 1175 17.56 -37.98 5.39
C SER A 1175 18.01 -39.22 6.16
N HIS A 1176 19.30 -39.53 6.08
CA HIS A 1176 19.97 -40.54 6.88
C HIS A 1176 19.69 -40.27 8.38
N PRO A 1177 19.38 -41.28 9.22
CA PRO A 1177 18.99 -41.04 10.62
C PRO A 1177 20.01 -40.26 11.46
N LEU A 1178 21.30 -40.38 11.11
CA LEU A 1178 22.42 -39.65 11.74
C LEU A 1178 22.79 -38.32 11.05
N ALA A 1179 21.96 -37.81 10.13
CA ALA A 1179 22.11 -36.48 9.53
C ALA A 1179 21.39 -35.44 10.39
N THR A 1180 22.14 -34.53 11.02
CA THR A 1180 21.61 -33.51 11.94
C THR A 1180 21.72 -32.10 11.36
N TYR A 1181 20.59 -31.41 11.24
CA TYR A 1181 20.48 -30.04 10.69
C TYR A 1181 20.17 -28.96 11.74
N MET A 1182 20.54 -29.23 13.00
CA MET A 1182 20.41 -28.33 14.15
C MET A 1182 21.79 -28.01 14.71
N SER A 1183 21.98 -26.77 15.15
CA SER A 1183 23.27 -26.28 15.65
C SER A 1183 23.65 -26.99 16.94
N ARG A 1184 24.89 -27.49 16.99
CA ARG A 1184 25.41 -28.26 18.13
C ARG A 1184 26.88 -27.99 18.34
N LEU A 1185 27.40 -28.39 19.50
CA LEU A 1185 28.84 -28.41 19.74
C LEU A 1185 29.51 -29.42 18.81
N LEU A 1186 30.54 -28.97 18.10
CA LEU A 1186 31.39 -29.77 17.23
C LEU A 1186 32.82 -29.71 17.77
N ASN A 1187 33.47 -30.87 17.82
CA ASN A 1187 34.86 -31.00 18.27
C ASN A 1187 35.55 -32.03 17.38
N PHE A 1188 36.32 -31.54 16.41
CA PHE A 1188 37.09 -32.38 15.49
C PHE A 1188 38.57 -32.09 15.66
N GLN A 1189 39.33 -33.11 16.05
CA GLN A 1189 40.78 -33.00 16.17
C GLN A 1189 41.44 -33.45 14.86
N LYS A 1190 42.64 -32.93 14.58
CA LYS A 1190 43.53 -33.38 13.50
C LYS A 1190 42.95 -33.41 12.06
N LEU A 1191 42.03 -32.52 11.70
CA LEU A 1191 41.59 -32.39 10.29
C LEU A 1191 42.75 -31.91 9.37
N PRO A 1192 42.73 -32.20 8.05
CA PRO A 1192 43.72 -31.73 7.07
C PRO A 1192 43.46 -30.27 6.63
N GLU A 1193 44.44 -29.60 6.02
CA GLU A 1193 44.22 -28.24 5.48
C GLU A 1193 43.21 -28.26 4.31
N PRO A 1194 42.34 -27.24 4.17
CA PRO A 1194 41.26 -27.27 3.19
C PRO A 1194 41.77 -27.17 1.76
N ILE A 1195 41.33 -28.10 0.90
CA ILE A 1195 41.61 -28.07 -0.54
C ILE A 1195 40.32 -27.97 -1.36
N ASN A 1196 40.44 -27.50 -2.61
CA ASN A 1196 39.37 -27.54 -3.59
C ASN A 1196 39.52 -28.82 -4.43
N PHE A 1197 38.53 -29.72 -4.42
CA PHE A 1197 38.55 -30.90 -5.28
C PHE A 1197 37.81 -30.63 -6.62
N PRO A 1198 38.50 -30.66 -7.79
CA PRO A 1198 37.90 -30.18 -9.04
C PRO A 1198 36.73 -31.02 -9.56
N ASN A 1199 36.73 -32.34 -9.32
CA ASN A 1199 35.75 -33.26 -9.89
C ASN A 1199 35.02 -34.05 -8.79
N GLN A 1200 33.92 -33.50 -8.29
CA GLN A 1200 33.13 -34.10 -7.21
C GLN A 1200 32.62 -35.52 -7.52
N GLN A 1201 32.45 -35.90 -8.79
CA GLN A 1201 32.05 -37.27 -9.17
C GLN A 1201 33.15 -38.32 -8.94
N LYS A 1202 34.42 -37.90 -8.85
CA LYS A 1202 35.57 -38.76 -8.55
C LYS A 1202 36.03 -38.65 -7.09
N PHE A 1203 35.27 -37.99 -6.22
CA PHE A 1203 35.64 -37.85 -4.82
C PHE A 1203 35.46 -39.17 -4.08
N ILE A 1204 36.54 -39.68 -3.48
CA ILE A 1204 36.52 -40.90 -2.66
C ILE A 1204 36.33 -40.48 -1.20
N SER A 1205 35.19 -40.86 -0.61
CA SER A 1205 34.91 -40.58 0.81
C SER A 1205 35.90 -41.28 1.72
N SER A 1206 36.23 -40.65 2.84
CA SER A 1206 37.03 -41.23 3.91
C SER A 1206 36.30 -42.36 4.67
N ARG A 1207 35.03 -42.62 4.38
CA ARG A 1207 34.27 -43.76 4.91
C ARG A 1207 34.61 -45.05 4.15
N TYR A 1208 35.26 -46.00 4.83
CA TYR A 1208 35.61 -47.29 4.25
C TYR A 1208 34.37 -48.19 4.12
N ILE A 1209 33.81 -48.33 2.90
CA ILE A 1209 32.67 -49.23 2.63
C ILE A 1209 33.20 -50.53 2.02
N LYS A 1210 33.35 -51.56 2.85
CA LYS A 1210 33.71 -52.91 2.42
C LYS A 1210 32.53 -53.55 1.66
N LYS A 1211 32.53 -53.47 0.33
CA LYS A 1211 31.52 -54.13 -0.53
C LYS A 1211 31.60 -55.66 -0.37
N LYS A 1212 30.78 -56.22 0.52
CA LYS A 1212 30.40 -57.64 0.46
C LYS A 1212 29.34 -57.82 -0.63
N GLN A 1213 29.56 -58.73 -1.57
CA GLN A 1213 28.48 -59.25 -2.40
C GLN A 1213 27.59 -60.15 -1.53
N SER A 1214 26.27 -60.07 -1.76
CA SER A 1214 25.18 -60.79 -1.07
C SER A 1214 24.91 -60.43 0.41
N GLY A 1215 23.62 -60.17 0.70
CA GLY A 1215 22.97 -60.41 2.00
C GLY A 1215 23.39 -59.60 3.23
N HIS A 1216 22.53 -58.66 3.65
CA HIS A 1216 22.54 -57.93 4.92
C HIS A 1216 23.71 -56.98 5.22
N VAL A 1217 23.36 -55.70 5.44
CA VAL A 1217 24.26 -54.67 5.97
C VAL A 1217 24.24 -54.74 7.49
N SER A 1218 25.42 -54.96 8.09
CA SER A 1218 25.70 -54.64 9.49
C SER A 1218 26.92 -53.72 9.53
N ILE A 1219 26.80 -52.60 10.24
CA ILE A 1219 27.90 -51.65 10.45
C ILE A 1219 28.61 -52.07 11.72
N PHE A 1220 29.84 -52.55 11.59
CA PHE A 1220 30.73 -52.76 12.73
C PHE A 1220 31.56 -51.49 12.96
N HIS A 1221 31.56 -51.00 14.21
CA HIS A 1221 32.58 -50.10 14.69
C HIS A 1221 33.83 -50.91 15.05
N SER A 1222 35.00 -50.47 14.61
CA SER A 1222 36.28 -50.87 15.17
C SER A 1222 37.00 -49.62 15.64
N ASP A 1223 36.96 -49.37 16.95
CA ASP A 1223 37.89 -48.45 17.60
C ASP A 1223 39.26 -49.13 17.65
N GLU A 1224 40.22 -48.72 16.81
CA GLU A 1224 41.64 -48.67 17.19
C GLU A 1224 42.54 -47.94 16.19
N CYS A 1225 43.43 -47.13 16.77
CA CYS A 1225 44.65 -46.49 16.25
C CYS A 1225 44.64 -45.63 14.98
N SER A 1226 45.17 -44.41 15.16
CA SER A 1226 45.80 -43.62 14.10
C SER A 1226 47.22 -44.14 13.85
N ASP A 1227 47.80 -43.85 12.68
CA ASP A 1227 49.20 -44.11 12.30
C ASP A 1227 49.49 -45.46 11.62
N CYS A 1228 48.92 -45.65 10.42
CA CYS A 1228 49.51 -46.48 9.37
C CYS A 1228 49.30 -45.82 8.00
N ILE A 1229 50.34 -45.13 7.51
CA ILE A 1229 50.48 -44.88 6.08
C ILE A 1229 50.87 -46.23 5.46
N ILE A 1230 49.99 -46.79 4.63
CA ILE A 1230 50.39 -47.74 3.61
C ILE A 1230 50.09 -47.09 2.27
N MET A 1231 51.15 -46.60 1.63
CA MET A 1231 51.20 -46.59 0.18
C MET A 1231 51.16 -48.03 -0.28
N ASP A 1232 50.23 -48.37 -1.17
CA ASP A 1232 50.52 -49.38 -2.17
C ASP A 1232 50.01 -48.88 -3.52
N ILE A 1233 50.85 -49.10 -4.53
CA ILE A 1233 50.64 -48.77 -5.93
C ILE A 1233 50.15 -50.06 -6.59
N ASP A 1234 48.96 -50.02 -7.19
CA ASP A 1234 48.61 -50.64 -8.47
C ASP A 1234 47.21 -50.17 -8.92
#